data_AF-A0A660YKE7-F1
#
_entry.id   AF-A0A660YKE7-F1
#
_cell.length_a   1.000
_cell.length_b   1.000
_cell.length_c   1.000
_cell.angle_alpha   90.00
_cell.angle_beta   90.00
_cell.angle_gamma   90.00
#
_symmetry.space_group_name_H-M   'P 1'
#
loop_
_entity.id
_entity.type
_entity.pdbx_description
1 polymer ?
#
loop_
_entity_poly.entity_id
_entity_poly.type
_entity_poly.pdbx_seq_one_letter_code
_entity_poly.pdbx_strand_id
1 'polypeptide(L)'
;MTKNKKIIIGIDIGTVSIKGALLVPEKNEINISLLPGVKKVREVKLNNRLYNLFLTPYKRHSGKANIELEKIISNISENVNPDNFEVCFTGVGAKEGLKHFSGFYVNEFQAAAEGVGSLYPDVKTIFEIGGEKSKYLLIQRFGNGDFAIEDYEKNGECAAGTGSFFDQQAERLEVSVEDTGKMILSVNRSPKIAGRCSVFAKSDMIHAQQRGYKPNEVLKGLAEAIVRNFAGNITKGKDIIPKVAFIGGLAFNSGIVKSLRDHFNLDENNLIVPIEHASIGAVGAAISGIKKSIKKRKQKIYNFSNEEKYPVGRKLSTEKVEILSQDKLDFNGNKFYLGIDIGSISTNFALVNEKGELLAGLYKMTAGKPIKVVQESMREIFEEVGKDLKLSGVGTTGSGRELVGHLIGADVVKDEITAHKTGAQFVADKYIGKKVDTIFEIGGQDSKFISISDGVVIDFSLNDACAAGTGSFLEEQAKKLGIDIKNQFADMALRAEKPVKIGERCTVFMEKEIDIYLQKDIELENIVAGISLSVVHNYLNRVVKKRKIGETIFFQGGTAYNKSVAAAFSTVLDKKIIVPPFNGIIGAIGAALLAKQKNTNKSTKFRGWDLREVNYKEREFVCKSCSNHCTVKEFTVEGEKSYWGDKCSVKYRKSSKSGKKSPVDSLFLEREKYIEEIIQNNKQCNSIINEEIYIPYTLFNIDKMVFWHTYFSNLGFKVIKGEKSSSVTGNRGIEVSAADPCFPVQLSLGHLVDAFEKNSSYVFYPNVINEQDFSDSDSSYICPWGQTLPLVAKHTPALSKYRNRLLYPNVQFREGEKIVDKQLFESIGKKFRIKRKLHSDAVLKAFKAQDLLYRKIIDKGSRAVRIINDAERPFILLVGRPYNMYDFELNLHIPDKLENIYGVPVVPMDFIPFRNEDISEINDHMFWNYGKKILQAAKYSRKLENCHIIYISNFKCGPDSYIRHYMEEAAGEPYLFLQLDSHANDAGVMTRIEAYLESKEII
;
A
#
# COMPACT_ATOMS: atom_id res chain seq x y z
N MET A 1 24.23 -2.30 -59.41
CA MET A 1 24.50 -3.41 -58.46
C MET A 1 25.27 -2.91 -57.23
N THR A 2 24.65 -2.10 -56.36
CA THR A 2 25.29 -1.52 -55.15
C THR A 2 24.32 -1.49 -53.96
N LYS A 3 23.66 -2.62 -53.64
CA LYS A 3 22.56 -2.64 -52.65
C LYS A 3 22.84 -3.55 -51.43
N ASN A 4 23.33 -2.89 -50.37
CA ASN A 4 23.46 -3.28 -48.96
C ASN A 4 24.48 -4.39 -48.61
N LYS A 5 25.77 -4.00 -48.53
CA LYS A 5 26.79 -4.67 -47.69
C LYS A 5 26.91 -4.06 -46.27
N LYS A 6 26.09 -3.05 -45.92
CA LYS A 6 26.20 -2.36 -44.63
C LYS A 6 25.82 -3.26 -43.45
N ILE A 7 26.59 -3.16 -42.37
CA ILE A 7 26.28 -3.75 -41.07
C ILE A 7 25.18 -2.91 -40.42
N ILE A 8 24.15 -3.55 -39.87
CA ILE A 8 23.11 -2.84 -39.12
C ILE A 8 23.32 -3.11 -37.64
N ILE A 9 23.46 -2.04 -36.88
CA ILE A 9 23.73 -2.09 -35.45
C ILE A 9 22.49 -1.61 -34.72
N GLY A 10 21.85 -2.49 -33.97
CA GLY A 10 20.83 -2.10 -33.02
C GLY A 10 21.48 -1.83 -31.67
N ILE A 11 21.17 -0.70 -31.04
CA ILE A 11 21.61 -0.37 -29.69
C ILE A 11 20.37 -0.11 -28.84
N ASP A 12 20.23 -0.86 -27.75
CA ASP A 12 19.17 -0.66 -26.76
C ASP A 12 19.77 -0.03 -25.49
N ILE A 13 19.48 1.25 -25.32
CA ILE A 13 19.85 2.05 -24.15
C ILE A 13 18.68 1.98 -23.16
N GLY A 14 18.74 0.99 -22.27
CA GLY A 14 17.78 0.79 -21.18
C GLY A 14 18.04 1.74 -20.01
N THR A 15 17.23 1.65 -18.95
CA THR A 15 17.41 2.58 -17.82
C THR A 15 18.64 2.27 -16.96
N VAL A 16 19.02 0.99 -16.88
CA VAL A 16 20.15 0.52 -16.06
C VAL A 16 21.25 -0.13 -16.88
N SER A 17 20.99 -0.43 -18.16
CA SER A 17 21.88 -1.21 -19.00
C SER A 17 21.86 -0.80 -20.46
N ILE A 18 23.01 -1.00 -21.10
CA ILE A 18 23.22 -0.80 -22.54
C ILE A 18 23.67 -2.12 -23.18
N LYS A 19 23.13 -2.39 -24.37
CA LYS A 19 23.40 -3.61 -25.13
C LYS A 19 23.26 -3.34 -26.62
N GLY A 20 24.06 -4.03 -27.43
CA GLY A 20 24.11 -3.91 -28.87
C GLY A 20 23.92 -5.25 -29.57
N ALA A 21 23.38 -5.19 -30.78
CA ALA A 21 23.21 -6.32 -31.70
C ALA A 21 23.68 -5.91 -33.09
N LEU A 22 24.57 -6.69 -33.70
CA LEU A 22 25.11 -6.44 -35.03
C LEU A 22 24.57 -7.50 -35.99
N LEU A 23 23.90 -7.05 -37.04
CA LEU A 23 23.48 -7.89 -38.18
C LEU A 23 24.45 -7.69 -39.33
N VAL A 24 25.18 -8.75 -39.64
CA VAL A 24 26.31 -8.72 -40.55
C VAL A 24 25.97 -9.60 -41.75
N PRO A 25 25.91 -9.06 -42.98
CA PRO A 25 25.66 -9.89 -44.17
C PRO A 25 26.71 -11.00 -44.28
N GLU A 26 26.30 -12.21 -44.61
CA GLU A 26 27.18 -13.39 -44.72
C GLU A 26 28.38 -13.18 -45.68
N LYS A 27 28.19 -12.38 -46.74
CA LYS A 27 29.21 -12.06 -47.75
C LYS A 27 30.14 -10.90 -47.38
N ASN A 28 30.23 -10.54 -46.09
CA ASN A 28 31.05 -9.43 -45.61
C ASN A 28 32.34 -9.97 -44.95
N GLU A 29 33.51 -9.55 -45.43
CA GLU A 29 34.83 -10.03 -45.00
C GLU A 29 35.30 -9.45 -43.65
N ILE A 30 34.43 -8.73 -42.93
CA ILE A 30 34.79 -8.02 -41.71
C ILE A 30 34.85 -9.01 -40.54
N ASN A 31 36.03 -9.15 -39.95
CA ASN A 31 36.29 -10.08 -38.85
C ASN A 31 35.78 -9.54 -37.49
N ILE A 32 34.46 -9.54 -37.33
CA ILE A 32 33.76 -9.03 -36.12
C ILE A 32 34.05 -9.87 -34.87
N SER A 33 34.63 -11.07 -35.04
CA SER A 33 35.07 -11.91 -33.92
C SER A 33 36.25 -11.33 -33.11
N LEU A 34 36.91 -10.28 -33.62
CA LEU A 34 37.97 -9.55 -32.92
C LEU A 34 37.45 -8.45 -31.98
N LEU A 35 36.15 -8.11 -32.04
CA LEU A 35 35.58 -7.11 -31.14
C LEU A 35 35.50 -7.65 -29.70
N PRO A 36 36.09 -6.96 -28.70
CA PRO A 36 36.14 -7.44 -27.33
C PRO A 36 34.75 -7.78 -26.76
N GLY A 37 34.55 -9.06 -26.42
CA GLY A 37 33.33 -9.56 -25.78
C GLY A 37 32.12 -9.74 -26.69
N VAL A 38 32.22 -9.45 -28.00
CA VAL A 38 31.14 -9.66 -28.96
C VAL A 38 31.08 -11.13 -29.36
N LYS A 39 29.88 -11.74 -29.33
CA LYS A 39 29.70 -13.17 -29.63
C LYS A 39 28.71 -13.40 -30.77
N LYS A 40 29.06 -14.26 -31.73
CA LYS A 40 28.10 -14.79 -32.73
C LYS A 40 27.10 -15.68 -32.00
N VAL A 41 25.81 -15.41 -32.17
CA VAL A 41 24.75 -16.18 -31.49
C VAL A 41 24.02 -17.10 -32.45
N ARG A 42 23.70 -16.61 -33.67
CA ARG A 42 23.06 -17.42 -34.71
C ARG A 42 23.15 -16.77 -36.09
N GLU A 43 22.78 -17.55 -37.10
CA GLU A 43 22.43 -17.06 -38.43
C GLU A 43 20.94 -16.78 -38.52
N VAL A 44 20.60 -15.69 -39.21
CA VAL A 44 19.22 -15.22 -39.36
C VAL A 44 18.94 -14.95 -40.83
N LYS A 45 17.89 -15.56 -41.36
CA LYS A 45 17.41 -15.31 -42.72
C LYS A 45 16.35 -14.21 -42.70
N LEU A 46 16.66 -13.04 -43.25
CA LEU A 46 15.77 -11.89 -43.32
C LEU A 46 15.65 -11.42 -44.78
N ASN A 47 14.42 -11.26 -45.29
CA ASN A 47 14.15 -10.83 -46.67
C ASN A 47 14.97 -11.61 -47.74
N ASN A 48 15.02 -12.94 -47.63
CA ASN A 48 15.78 -13.83 -48.51
C ASN A 48 17.31 -13.61 -48.52
N ARG A 49 17.88 -12.98 -47.48
CA ARG A 49 19.32 -12.84 -47.27
C ARG A 49 19.73 -13.42 -45.92
N LEU A 50 20.93 -13.99 -45.86
CA LEU A 50 21.53 -14.52 -44.64
C LEU A 50 22.39 -13.45 -43.95
N TYR A 51 22.18 -13.34 -42.64
CA TYR A 51 22.92 -12.46 -41.74
C TYR A 51 23.46 -13.26 -40.57
N ASN A 52 24.70 -12.96 -40.17
CA ASN A 52 25.25 -13.38 -38.90
C ASN A 52 24.82 -12.38 -37.82
N LEU A 53 24.18 -12.87 -36.76
CA LEU A 53 23.79 -12.07 -35.60
C LEU A 53 24.86 -12.16 -34.51
N PHE A 54 25.42 -11.02 -34.15
CA PHE A 54 26.35 -10.87 -33.03
C PHE A 54 25.75 -10.02 -31.93
N LEU A 55 26.05 -10.33 -30.68
CA LEU A 55 25.62 -9.53 -29.51
C LEU A 55 26.84 -8.97 -28.79
N THR A 56 26.73 -7.73 -28.33
CA THR A 56 27.69 -7.15 -27.37
C THR A 56 27.41 -7.70 -25.96
N PRO A 57 28.38 -7.61 -25.03
CA PRO A 57 28.12 -7.89 -23.62
C PRO A 57 26.97 -7.03 -23.09
N TYR A 58 26.14 -7.61 -22.22
CA TYR A 58 25.19 -6.86 -21.41
C TYR A 58 25.97 -6.05 -20.37
N LYS A 59 25.88 -4.72 -20.42
CA LYS A 59 26.57 -3.85 -19.47
C LYS A 59 25.61 -3.01 -18.65
N ARG A 60 25.79 -3.03 -17.33
CA ARG A 60 25.16 -2.06 -16.41
C ARG A 60 25.95 -0.75 -16.45
N HIS A 61 25.29 0.38 -16.66
CA HIS A 61 25.98 1.67 -16.84
C HIS A 61 26.00 2.56 -15.60
N SER A 62 25.22 2.25 -14.55
CA SER A 62 25.19 2.99 -13.27
C SER A 62 25.14 4.51 -13.44
N GLY A 63 24.15 5.00 -14.20
CA GLY A 63 24.00 6.44 -14.52
C GLY A 63 24.90 6.97 -15.65
N LYS A 64 25.94 6.23 -16.07
CA LYS A 64 26.92 6.67 -17.09
C LYS A 64 26.65 6.09 -18.49
N ALA A 65 25.40 6.17 -18.95
CA ALA A 65 24.98 5.56 -20.21
C ALA A 65 25.74 6.11 -21.44
N ASN A 66 26.03 7.42 -21.46
CA ASN A 66 26.74 8.07 -22.57
C ASN A 66 28.18 7.56 -22.71
N ILE A 67 28.89 7.41 -21.60
CA ILE A 67 30.26 6.88 -21.58
C ILE A 67 30.31 5.45 -22.13
N GLU A 68 29.37 4.59 -21.73
CA GLU A 68 29.33 3.22 -22.25
C GLU A 68 28.85 3.15 -23.71
N LEU A 69 27.99 4.08 -24.14
CA LEU A 69 27.60 4.21 -25.54
C LEU A 69 28.80 4.58 -26.43
N GLU A 70 29.57 5.59 -26.02
CA GLU A 70 30.80 6.00 -26.70
C GLU A 70 31.76 4.82 -26.83
N LYS A 71 32.00 4.07 -25.76
CA LYS A 71 32.85 2.87 -25.82
C LYS A 71 32.36 1.84 -26.83
N ILE A 72 31.06 1.56 -26.88
CA ILE A 72 30.50 0.60 -27.85
C ILE A 72 30.74 1.09 -29.29
N ILE A 73 30.46 2.37 -29.55
CA ILE A 73 30.59 2.92 -30.91
C ILE A 73 32.05 3.07 -31.31
N SER A 74 32.93 3.52 -30.42
CA SER A 74 34.37 3.63 -30.67
C SER A 74 34.99 2.27 -30.97
N ASN A 75 34.72 1.25 -30.15
CA ASN A 75 35.20 -0.12 -30.39
C ASN A 75 34.77 -0.65 -31.76
N ILE A 76 33.54 -0.36 -32.18
CA ILE A 76 33.04 -0.78 -33.50
C ILE A 76 33.71 0.04 -34.61
N SER A 77 33.84 1.36 -34.44
CA SER A 77 34.40 2.27 -35.45
C SER A 77 35.91 2.07 -35.67
N GLU A 78 36.63 1.60 -34.66
CA GLU A 78 38.04 1.20 -34.78
C GLU A 78 38.25 -0.02 -35.69
N ASN A 79 37.22 -0.88 -35.81
CA ASN A 79 37.31 -2.15 -36.53
C ASN A 79 36.43 -2.19 -37.81
N VAL A 80 35.54 -1.20 -37.98
CA VAL A 80 34.59 -1.11 -39.09
C VAL A 80 34.51 0.34 -39.54
N ASN A 81 34.75 0.60 -40.82
CA ASN A 81 34.60 1.94 -41.40
C ASN A 81 33.17 2.48 -41.12
N PRO A 82 33.02 3.69 -40.55
CA PRO A 82 31.73 4.31 -40.27
C PRO A 82 30.75 4.36 -41.44
N ASP A 83 31.23 4.48 -42.69
CA ASP A 83 30.37 4.46 -43.88
C ASP A 83 29.72 3.09 -44.16
N ASN A 84 30.27 2.04 -43.55
CA ASN A 84 29.85 0.64 -43.73
C ASN A 84 28.88 0.15 -42.65
N PHE A 85 28.45 0.99 -41.71
CA PHE A 85 27.40 0.61 -40.75
C PHE A 85 26.31 1.68 -40.56
N GLU A 86 25.13 1.24 -40.13
CA GLU A 86 24.02 2.11 -39.74
C GLU A 86 23.53 1.72 -38.34
N VAL A 87 23.29 2.74 -37.50
CA VAL A 87 22.89 2.53 -36.10
C VAL A 87 21.38 2.78 -35.93
N CYS A 88 20.72 1.88 -35.22
CA CYS A 88 19.32 1.97 -34.82
C CYS A 88 19.22 1.94 -33.30
N PHE A 89 18.70 3.01 -32.71
CA PHE A 89 18.54 3.16 -31.27
C PHE A 89 17.13 2.78 -30.82
N THR A 90 17.04 2.03 -29.73
CA THR A 90 15.81 1.73 -28.98
C THR A 90 16.06 1.84 -27.48
N GLY A 91 15.00 1.68 -26.68
CA GLY A 91 15.06 1.89 -25.23
C GLY A 91 14.80 3.34 -24.81
N VAL A 92 14.92 3.60 -23.50
CA VAL A 92 14.61 4.91 -22.89
C VAL A 92 15.65 5.97 -23.24
N GLY A 93 16.92 5.59 -23.37
CA GLY A 93 18.02 6.50 -23.72
C GLY A 93 18.19 6.70 -25.23
N ALA A 94 17.34 6.10 -26.07
CA ALA A 94 17.50 6.14 -27.53
C ALA A 94 17.54 7.57 -28.10
N LYS A 95 16.71 8.48 -27.55
CA LYS A 95 16.70 9.88 -27.97
C LYS A 95 17.98 10.62 -27.59
N GLU A 96 18.57 10.28 -26.44
CA GLU A 96 19.83 10.85 -25.99
C GLU A 96 20.98 10.36 -26.88
N GLY A 97 21.03 9.06 -27.19
CA GLY A 97 21.99 8.52 -28.16
C GLY A 97 21.91 9.20 -29.54
N LEU A 98 20.72 9.59 -29.98
CA LEU A 98 20.51 10.35 -31.23
C LEU A 98 20.95 11.82 -31.18
N LYS A 99 21.21 12.40 -30.00
CA LYS A 99 21.83 13.73 -29.88
C LYS A 99 23.33 13.66 -30.19
N HIS A 100 23.96 12.54 -29.86
CA HIS A 100 25.41 12.33 -29.99
C HIS A 100 25.79 11.61 -31.29
N PHE A 101 24.90 10.79 -31.85
CA PHE A 101 25.20 9.94 -33.01
C PHE A 101 24.09 9.94 -34.06
N SER A 102 24.48 9.83 -35.34
CA SER A 102 23.55 9.66 -36.46
C SER A 102 22.95 8.25 -36.47
N GLY A 103 21.62 8.13 -36.52
CA GLY A 103 20.96 6.84 -36.53
C GLY A 103 19.44 6.92 -36.66
N PHE A 104 18.77 5.77 -36.54
CA PHE A 104 17.31 5.66 -36.57
C PHE A 104 16.74 5.36 -35.20
N TYR A 105 15.65 6.04 -34.84
CA TYR A 105 14.83 5.65 -33.70
C TYR A 105 13.93 4.45 -34.04
N VAL A 106 13.90 3.45 -33.16
CA VAL A 106 12.95 2.34 -33.19
C VAL A 106 12.20 2.32 -31.86
N ASN A 107 10.87 2.19 -31.92
CA ASN A 107 10.03 2.10 -30.71
C ASN A 107 10.32 0.79 -29.97
N GLU A 108 10.30 0.81 -28.64
CA GLU A 108 10.63 -0.37 -27.81
C GLU A 108 9.69 -1.57 -28.00
N PHE A 109 8.38 -1.33 -28.19
CA PHE A 109 7.40 -2.40 -28.45
C PHE A 109 7.62 -2.99 -29.83
N GLN A 110 7.85 -2.11 -30.82
CA GLN A 110 8.18 -2.54 -32.17
C GLN A 110 9.46 -3.37 -32.18
N ALA A 111 10.51 -2.94 -31.48
CA ALA A 111 11.76 -3.66 -31.40
C ALA A 111 11.59 -5.04 -30.74
N ALA A 112 10.88 -5.14 -29.60
CA ALA A 112 10.63 -6.43 -28.95
C ALA A 112 9.82 -7.39 -29.86
N ALA A 113 8.73 -6.90 -30.45
CA ALA A 113 7.91 -7.68 -31.37
C ALA A 113 8.69 -8.10 -32.63
N GLU A 114 9.52 -7.21 -33.19
CA GLU A 114 10.31 -7.50 -34.37
C GLU A 114 11.40 -8.55 -34.10
N GLY A 115 12.07 -8.45 -32.95
CA GLY A 115 13.07 -9.41 -32.51
C GLY A 115 12.48 -10.80 -32.29
N VAL A 116 11.43 -10.91 -31.48
CA VAL A 116 10.80 -12.21 -31.19
C VAL A 116 10.03 -12.75 -32.39
N GLY A 117 9.22 -11.92 -33.04
CA GLY A 117 8.37 -12.30 -34.16
C GLY A 117 9.16 -12.88 -35.34
N SER A 118 10.37 -12.35 -35.59
CA SER A 118 11.26 -12.81 -36.66
C SER A 118 12.10 -14.03 -36.27
N LEU A 119 12.54 -14.15 -35.01
CA LEU A 119 13.44 -15.22 -34.58
C LEU A 119 12.71 -16.47 -34.05
N TYR A 120 11.48 -16.31 -33.60
CA TYR A 120 10.67 -17.34 -32.93
C TYR A 120 9.25 -17.35 -33.49
N PRO A 121 9.02 -17.96 -34.67
CA PRO A 121 7.75 -17.88 -35.40
C PRO A 121 6.55 -18.55 -34.71
N ASP A 122 6.79 -19.44 -33.74
CA ASP A 122 5.71 -20.11 -33.00
C ASP A 122 5.24 -19.33 -31.75
N VAL A 123 5.94 -18.26 -31.39
CA VAL A 123 5.61 -17.43 -30.24
C VAL A 123 4.43 -16.51 -30.57
N LYS A 124 3.45 -16.52 -29.68
CA LYS A 124 2.26 -15.66 -29.73
C LYS A 124 2.23 -14.62 -28.62
N THR A 125 2.81 -14.92 -27.46
CA THR A 125 2.85 -13.99 -26.32
C THR A 125 4.28 -13.65 -25.94
N ILE A 126 4.57 -12.38 -25.66
CA ILE A 126 5.85 -11.92 -25.13
C ILE A 126 5.64 -11.39 -23.72
N PHE A 127 6.40 -11.93 -22.77
CA PHE A 127 6.61 -11.34 -21.46
C PHE A 127 7.98 -10.66 -21.45
N GLU A 128 8.04 -9.39 -21.06
CA GLU A 128 9.29 -8.70 -20.80
C GLU A 128 9.30 -8.24 -19.35
N ILE A 129 10.36 -8.59 -18.60
CA ILE A 129 10.63 -7.98 -17.28
C ILE A 129 12.07 -7.43 -17.32
N GLY A 130 12.17 -6.15 -17.62
CA GLY A 130 13.42 -5.39 -17.70
C GLY A 130 13.80 -4.71 -16.39
N GLY A 131 14.76 -3.78 -16.47
CA GLY A 131 15.29 -3.07 -15.31
C GLY A 131 14.25 -2.20 -14.60
N GLU A 132 13.45 -1.42 -15.33
CA GLU A 132 12.37 -0.59 -14.75
C GLU A 132 11.03 -0.74 -15.47
N LYS A 133 11.02 -1.53 -16.56
CA LYS A 133 9.84 -1.72 -17.40
C LYS A 133 9.53 -3.19 -17.54
N SER A 134 8.26 -3.50 -17.40
CA SER A 134 7.67 -4.79 -17.68
C SER A 134 6.62 -4.63 -18.77
N LYS A 135 6.56 -5.56 -19.71
CA LYS A 135 5.64 -5.51 -20.87
C LYS A 135 4.98 -6.85 -21.11
N TYR A 136 3.74 -6.78 -21.59
CA TYR A 136 3.02 -7.87 -22.24
C TYR A 136 2.78 -7.47 -23.69
N LEU A 137 3.01 -8.39 -24.63
CA LEU A 137 2.62 -8.24 -26.02
C LEU A 137 1.95 -9.52 -26.51
N LEU A 138 0.83 -9.37 -27.20
CA LEU A 138 0.18 -10.42 -27.98
C LEU A 138 0.47 -10.18 -29.46
N ILE A 139 1.00 -11.20 -30.13
CA ILE A 139 1.37 -11.16 -31.54
C ILE A 139 0.33 -11.93 -32.35
N GLN A 140 -0.37 -11.21 -33.23
CA GLN A 140 -1.16 -11.81 -34.30
C GLN A 140 -0.24 -12.14 -35.48
N ARG A 141 -0.41 -13.34 -36.05
CA ARG A 141 0.33 -13.80 -37.22
C ARG A 141 -0.59 -13.96 -38.41
N PHE A 142 -0.09 -13.61 -39.59
CA PHE A 142 -0.80 -13.70 -40.86
C PHE A 142 -0.24 -14.85 -41.71
N GLY A 143 -1.07 -15.42 -42.59
CA GLY A 143 -0.71 -16.60 -43.38
C GLY A 143 0.46 -16.42 -44.36
N ASN A 144 0.92 -15.18 -44.58
CA ASN A 144 2.08 -14.84 -45.40
C ASN A 144 3.40 -14.75 -44.59
N GLY A 145 3.39 -15.06 -43.30
CA GLY A 145 4.54 -14.96 -42.40
C GLY A 145 4.73 -13.59 -41.75
N ASP A 146 3.89 -12.60 -42.07
CA ASP A 146 3.87 -11.32 -41.37
C ASP A 146 3.24 -11.45 -39.98
N PHE A 147 3.52 -10.46 -39.13
CA PHE A 147 2.96 -10.38 -37.79
C PHE A 147 2.69 -8.92 -37.39
N ALA A 148 1.75 -8.74 -36.46
CA ALA A 148 1.41 -7.45 -35.87
C ALA A 148 1.18 -7.62 -34.36
N ILE A 149 1.33 -6.52 -33.63
CA ILE A 149 0.95 -6.45 -32.21
C ILE A 149 -0.58 -6.32 -32.16
N GLU A 150 -1.25 -7.34 -31.62
CA GLU A 150 -2.70 -7.37 -31.44
C GLU A 150 -3.12 -6.65 -30.16
N ASP A 151 -2.38 -6.90 -29.08
CA ASP A 151 -2.60 -6.28 -27.78
C ASP A 151 -1.24 -6.07 -27.10
N TYR A 152 -1.16 -5.06 -26.24
CA TYR A 152 0.02 -4.81 -25.44
C TYR A 152 -0.37 -4.14 -24.12
N GLU A 153 0.49 -4.31 -23.12
CA GLU A 153 0.40 -3.58 -21.86
C GLU A 153 1.81 -3.33 -21.31
N LYS A 154 1.97 -2.29 -20.50
CA LYS A 154 3.21 -2.05 -19.75
C LYS A 154 2.92 -1.52 -18.36
N ASN A 155 3.89 -1.67 -17.45
CA ASN A 155 3.81 -0.93 -16.20
C ASN A 155 3.89 0.57 -16.49
N GLY A 156 3.27 1.36 -15.61
CA GLY A 156 3.48 2.80 -15.58
C GLY A 156 4.92 3.15 -15.18
N GLU A 157 5.08 4.36 -14.69
CA GLU A 157 6.38 4.89 -14.26
C GLU A 157 7.02 4.13 -13.07
N CYS A 158 6.29 3.25 -12.37
CA CYS A 158 6.78 2.56 -11.17
C CYS A 158 7.63 1.33 -11.51
N ALA A 159 8.86 1.27 -10.99
CA ALA A 159 9.76 0.13 -11.12
C ALA A 159 9.46 -1.04 -10.15
N ALA A 160 8.41 -0.95 -9.33
CA ALA A 160 8.05 -2.07 -8.45
C ALA A 160 7.61 -3.29 -9.26
N GLY A 161 8.16 -4.47 -8.94
CA GLY A 161 7.93 -5.69 -9.73
C GLY A 161 8.81 -5.79 -10.98
N THR A 162 9.96 -5.11 -11.01
CA THR A 162 10.93 -5.14 -12.13
C THR A 162 12.32 -5.56 -11.65
N GLY A 163 13.30 -5.60 -12.56
CA GLY A 163 14.69 -5.98 -12.25
C GLY A 163 15.37 -5.10 -11.22
N SER A 164 15.24 -3.77 -11.30
CA SER A 164 15.88 -2.85 -10.34
C SER A 164 15.32 -3.02 -8.94
N PHE A 165 14.01 -3.27 -8.82
CA PHE A 165 13.38 -3.61 -7.56
C PHE A 165 13.95 -4.91 -6.98
N PHE A 166 14.14 -5.94 -7.81
CA PHE A 166 14.74 -7.20 -7.38
C PHE A 166 16.19 -7.03 -6.93
N ASP A 167 16.99 -6.29 -7.71
CA ASP A 167 18.39 -5.99 -7.40
C ASP A 167 18.54 -5.29 -6.04
N GLN A 168 17.73 -4.26 -5.80
CA GLN A 168 17.72 -3.54 -4.52
C GLN A 168 17.40 -4.46 -3.34
N GLN A 169 16.51 -5.44 -3.51
CA GLN A 169 16.17 -6.38 -2.45
C GLN A 169 17.26 -7.45 -2.26
N ALA A 170 17.90 -7.91 -3.34
CA ALA A 170 19.02 -8.84 -3.26
C ALA A 170 20.23 -8.23 -2.56
N GLU A 171 20.57 -6.97 -2.89
CA GLU A 171 21.65 -6.22 -2.23
C GLU A 171 21.40 -6.05 -0.72
N ARG A 172 20.15 -5.84 -0.32
CA ARG A 172 19.75 -5.77 1.10
C ARG A 172 19.93 -7.08 1.86
N LEU A 173 19.91 -8.22 1.16
CA LEU A 173 20.24 -9.53 1.73
C LEU A 173 21.74 -9.83 1.65
N GLU A 174 22.54 -8.89 1.14
CA GLU A 174 23.98 -9.06 0.88
C GLU A 174 24.26 -10.23 -0.07
N VAL A 175 23.36 -10.44 -1.05
CA VAL A 175 23.44 -11.51 -2.03
C VAL A 175 23.71 -10.94 -3.43
N SER A 176 24.65 -11.57 -4.13
CA SER A 176 24.93 -11.30 -5.55
C SER A 176 23.71 -11.64 -6.41
N VAL A 177 23.27 -10.71 -7.27
CA VAL A 177 22.09 -10.88 -8.13
C VAL A 177 22.22 -12.11 -9.02
N GLU A 178 23.43 -12.37 -9.51
CA GLU A 178 23.78 -13.49 -10.39
C GLU A 178 23.54 -14.87 -9.74
N ASP A 179 23.67 -14.97 -8.41
CA ASP A 179 23.53 -16.23 -7.68
C ASP A 179 22.08 -16.51 -7.24
N THR A 180 21.24 -15.48 -7.20
CA THR A 180 19.88 -15.57 -6.65
C THR A 180 19.02 -16.63 -7.34
N GLY A 181 19.17 -16.84 -8.65
CA GLY A 181 18.38 -17.84 -9.39
C GLY A 181 18.57 -19.26 -8.87
N LYS A 182 19.83 -19.67 -8.65
CA LYS A 182 20.16 -20.99 -8.07
C LYS A 182 19.67 -21.11 -6.63
N MET A 183 19.79 -20.03 -5.85
CA MET A 183 19.30 -19.99 -4.46
C MET A 183 17.78 -20.19 -4.40
N ILE A 184 17.02 -19.52 -5.25
CA ILE A 184 15.55 -19.67 -5.31
C ILE A 184 15.15 -21.10 -5.67
N LEU A 185 15.84 -21.72 -6.63
CA LEU A 185 15.57 -23.10 -7.05
C LEU A 185 15.91 -24.15 -5.98
N SER A 186 16.83 -23.83 -5.06
CA SER A 186 17.26 -24.74 -3.98
C SER A 186 16.20 -24.98 -2.89
N VAL A 187 15.09 -24.25 -2.90
CA VAL A 187 14.10 -24.27 -1.82
C VAL A 187 12.67 -24.44 -2.31
N ASN A 188 11.89 -25.19 -1.54
CA ASN A 188 10.45 -25.33 -1.76
C ASN A 188 9.62 -24.36 -0.91
N ARG A 189 10.13 -23.95 0.26
CA ARG A 189 9.48 -23.03 1.18
C ARG A 189 9.72 -21.57 0.79
N SER A 190 8.69 -20.73 0.89
CA SER A 190 8.76 -19.28 0.66
C SER A 190 7.84 -18.51 1.64
N PRO A 191 8.22 -17.30 2.08
CA PRO A 191 7.32 -16.39 2.78
C PRO A 191 6.49 -15.59 1.77
N LYS A 192 5.30 -15.12 2.20
CA LYS A 192 4.55 -14.13 1.41
C LYS A 192 5.20 -12.76 1.57
N ILE A 193 5.71 -12.20 0.46
CA ILE A 193 6.32 -10.87 0.37
C ILE A 193 5.45 -9.97 -0.53
N ALA A 194 5.30 -8.70 -0.18
CA ALA A 194 4.67 -7.69 -1.02
C ALA A 194 5.55 -7.35 -2.24
N GLY A 195 4.98 -7.44 -3.43
CA GLY A 195 5.68 -7.14 -4.70
C GLY A 195 5.45 -5.73 -5.24
N ARG A 196 4.69 -4.87 -4.53
CA ARG A 196 4.17 -3.59 -5.06
C ARG A 196 5.03 -2.37 -4.73
N CYS A 197 5.94 -2.45 -3.76
CA CYS A 197 6.78 -1.33 -3.32
C CYS A 197 8.06 -1.86 -2.63
N SER A 198 9.21 -1.23 -2.88
CA SER A 198 10.49 -1.57 -2.23
C SER A 198 10.48 -1.38 -0.71
N VAL A 199 9.63 -0.49 -0.20
CA VAL A 199 9.49 -0.20 1.22
C VAL A 199 8.75 -1.34 1.93
N PHE A 200 7.58 -1.72 1.40
CA PHE A 200 6.82 -2.85 1.94
C PHE A 200 7.55 -4.17 1.80
N ALA A 201 8.22 -4.40 0.66
CA ALA A 201 9.05 -5.58 0.47
C ALA A 201 10.13 -5.69 1.54
N LYS A 202 10.81 -4.58 1.88
CA LYS A 202 11.81 -4.54 2.95
C LYS A 202 11.24 -4.98 4.30
N SER A 203 10.12 -4.38 4.71
CA SER A 203 9.47 -4.72 5.98
C SER A 203 9.07 -6.20 6.01
N ASP A 204 8.43 -6.70 4.95
CA ASP A 204 8.04 -8.10 4.84
C ASP A 204 9.23 -9.07 4.85
N MET A 205 10.35 -8.70 4.21
CA MET A 205 11.58 -9.48 4.18
C MET A 205 12.23 -9.55 5.56
N ILE A 206 12.33 -8.42 6.26
CA ILE A 206 12.84 -8.35 7.64
C ILE A 206 11.95 -9.21 8.56
N HIS A 207 10.63 -9.07 8.45
CA HIS A 207 9.69 -9.90 9.20
C HIS A 207 9.76 -11.38 8.83
N ALA A 208 10.07 -11.74 7.59
CA ALA A 208 10.33 -13.12 7.19
C ALA A 208 11.61 -13.65 7.85
N GLN A 209 12.72 -12.89 7.84
CA GLN A 209 13.95 -13.30 8.52
C GLN A 209 13.74 -13.46 10.03
N GLN A 210 12.97 -12.58 10.67
CA GLN A 210 12.59 -12.69 12.09
C GLN A 210 11.74 -13.93 12.41
N ARG A 211 11.02 -14.48 11.41
CA ARG A 211 10.28 -15.75 11.48
C ARG A 211 11.14 -16.97 11.10
N GLY A 212 12.46 -16.79 10.99
CA GLY A 212 13.40 -17.86 10.71
C GLY A 212 13.46 -18.31 9.25
N TYR A 213 12.91 -17.54 8.30
CA TYR A 213 13.12 -17.81 6.88
C TYR A 213 14.56 -17.50 6.49
N LYS A 214 15.19 -18.44 5.78
CA LYS A 214 16.55 -18.28 5.25
C LYS A 214 16.57 -17.30 4.06
N PRO A 215 17.70 -16.64 3.75
CA PRO A 215 17.78 -15.70 2.64
C PRO A 215 17.29 -16.26 1.30
N ASN A 216 17.60 -17.52 0.97
CA ASN A 216 17.11 -18.19 -0.23
C ASN A 216 15.58 -18.39 -0.25
N GLU A 217 14.96 -18.71 0.89
CA GLU A 217 13.51 -18.79 1.02
C GLU A 217 12.85 -17.40 0.85
N VAL A 218 13.45 -16.36 1.43
CA VAL A 218 13.00 -14.96 1.26
C VAL A 218 13.09 -14.52 -0.20
N LEU A 219 14.18 -14.83 -0.89
CA LEU A 219 14.36 -14.56 -2.33
C LEU A 219 13.29 -15.27 -3.18
N LYS A 220 12.91 -16.50 -2.83
CA LYS A 220 11.80 -17.20 -3.51
C LYS A 220 10.47 -16.48 -3.31
N GLY A 221 10.17 -16.05 -2.09
CA GLY A 221 8.97 -15.26 -1.79
C GLY A 221 8.92 -13.94 -2.56
N LEU A 222 10.08 -13.30 -2.75
CA LEU A 222 10.26 -12.10 -3.56
C LEU A 222 10.05 -12.37 -5.06
N ALA A 223 10.59 -13.47 -5.59
CA ALA A 223 10.42 -13.86 -6.99
C ALA A 223 8.94 -14.09 -7.32
N GLU A 224 8.23 -14.84 -6.48
CA GLU A 224 6.78 -15.05 -6.61
C GLU A 224 6.01 -13.71 -6.48
N ALA A 225 6.48 -12.77 -5.66
CA ALA A 225 5.86 -11.45 -5.51
C ALA A 225 5.98 -10.59 -6.78
N ILE A 226 7.13 -10.64 -7.46
CA ILE A 226 7.34 -9.97 -8.75
C ILE A 226 6.39 -10.56 -9.81
N VAL A 227 6.28 -11.88 -9.87
CA VAL A 227 5.38 -12.55 -10.82
C VAL A 227 3.92 -12.22 -10.56
N ARG A 228 3.47 -12.25 -9.29
CA ARG A 228 2.12 -11.81 -8.93
C ARG A 228 1.86 -10.34 -9.31
N ASN A 229 2.86 -9.47 -9.15
CA ASN A 229 2.76 -8.08 -9.58
C ASN A 229 2.64 -7.98 -11.11
N PHE A 230 3.47 -8.73 -11.84
CA PHE A 230 3.40 -8.79 -13.30
C PHE A 230 2.02 -9.23 -13.77
N ALA A 231 1.44 -10.27 -13.16
CA ALA A 231 0.09 -10.72 -13.49
C ALA A 231 -0.98 -9.65 -13.18
N GLY A 232 -0.97 -9.09 -11.97
CA GLY A 232 -2.00 -8.12 -11.56
C GLY A 232 -1.91 -6.75 -12.25
N ASN A 233 -0.72 -6.30 -12.65
CA ASN A 233 -0.52 -4.96 -13.19
C ASN A 233 -0.28 -4.93 -14.71
N ILE A 234 0.27 -6.00 -15.28
CA ILE A 234 0.60 -6.07 -16.72
C ILE A 234 -0.40 -6.94 -17.46
N THR A 235 -0.61 -8.18 -17.01
CA THR A 235 -1.53 -9.06 -17.75
C THR A 235 -2.99 -8.77 -17.42
N LYS A 236 -3.33 -8.34 -16.20
CA LYS A 236 -4.69 -7.90 -15.78
C LYS A 236 -5.81 -8.87 -16.19
N GLY A 237 -5.54 -10.17 -16.09
CA GLY A 237 -6.48 -11.23 -16.51
C GLY A 237 -6.70 -11.36 -18.02
N LYS A 238 -5.82 -10.78 -18.86
CA LYS A 238 -5.75 -11.04 -20.31
C LYS A 238 -5.35 -12.48 -20.59
N ASP A 239 -5.77 -12.99 -21.74
CA ASP A 239 -5.42 -14.34 -22.18
C ASP A 239 -3.91 -14.48 -22.45
N ILE A 240 -3.32 -15.55 -21.94
CA ILE A 240 -1.94 -15.92 -22.19
C ILE A 240 -1.95 -17.06 -23.20
N ILE A 241 -1.61 -16.76 -24.46
CA ILE A 241 -1.65 -17.75 -25.54
C ILE A 241 -0.26 -18.35 -25.74
N PRO A 242 -0.06 -19.66 -25.51
CA PRO A 242 1.20 -20.32 -25.83
C PRO A 242 1.43 -20.37 -27.35
N LYS A 243 2.68 -20.32 -27.82
CA LYS A 243 3.95 -20.30 -27.07
C LYS A 243 4.28 -18.90 -26.54
N VAL A 244 4.87 -18.82 -25.35
CA VAL A 244 5.26 -17.57 -24.67
C VAL A 244 6.79 -17.42 -24.67
N ALA A 245 7.29 -16.25 -25.06
CA ALA A 245 8.71 -15.89 -24.90
C ALA A 245 8.89 -14.94 -23.71
N PHE A 246 9.79 -15.30 -22.78
CA PHE A 246 10.18 -14.43 -21.68
C PHE A 246 11.54 -13.76 -21.97
N ILE A 247 11.53 -12.43 -22.05
CA ILE A 247 12.68 -11.58 -22.41
C ILE A 247 12.97 -10.52 -21.32
N GLY A 248 14.08 -9.80 -21.47
CA GLY A 248 14.53 -8.78 -20.53
C GLY A 248 15.60 -9.29 -19.55
N GLY A 249 16.03 -8.41 -18.63
CA GLY A 249 17.13 -8.71 -17.71
C GLY A 249 16.79 -9.78 -16.68
N LEU A 250 15.55 -9.85 -16.20
CA LEU A 250 15.17 -10.88 -15.22
C LEU A 250 15.03 -12.28 -15.82
N ALA A 251 15.09 -12.42 -17.15
CA ALA A 251 15.16 -13.72 -17.79
C ALA A 251 16.49 -14.46 -17.52
N PHE A 252 17.55 -13.77 -17.06
CA PHE A 252 18.75 -14.43 -16.53
C PHE A 252 18.48 -15.23 -15.25
N ASN A 253 17.43 -14.87 -14.50
CA ASN A 253 17.14 -15.49 -13.21
C ASN A 253 16.22 -16.71 -13.38
N SER A 254 16.80 -17.91 -13.32
CA SER A 254 16.06 -19.17 -13.45
C SER A 254 14.96 -19.37 -12.40
N GLY A 255 15.09 -18.76 -11.22
CA GLY A 255 14.05 -18.74 -10.19
C GLY A 255 12.80 -17.97 -10.63
N ILE A 256 12.98 -16.79 -11.25
CA ILE A 256 11.88 -15.99 -11.82
C ILE A 256 11.21 -16.73 -12.98
N VAL A 257 12.00 -17.38 -13.85
CA VAL A 257 11.47 -18.21 -14.95
C VAL A 257 10.56 -19.31 -14.41
N LYS A 258 11.01 -20.03 -13.35
CA LYS A 258 10.18 -21.05 -12.69
C LYS A 258 8.91 -20.45 -12.07
N SER A 259 9.02 -19.33 -11.36
CA SER A 259 7.84 -18.67 -10.76
C SER A 259 6.82 -18.22 -11.82
N LEU A 260 7.24 -17.76 -12.99
CA LEU A 260 6.34 -17.44 -14.11
C LEU A 260 5.61 -18.68 -14.63
N ARG A 261 6.35 -19.78 -14.81
CA ARG A 261 5.80 -21.08 -15.22
C ARG A 261 4.75 -21.58 -14.24
N ASP A 262 5.09 -21.60 -12.95
CA ASP A 262 4.20 -22.05 -11.88
C ASP A 262 2.93 -21.17 -11.80
N HIS A 263 3.07 -19.85 -11.93
CA HIS A 263 1.94 -18.92 -11.78
C HIS A 263 0.96 -18.95 -12.96
N PHE A 264 1.48 -18.99 -14.20
CA PHE A 264 0.65 -19.01 -15.42
C PHE A 264 0.32 -20.43 -15.89
N ASN A 265 0.73 -21.46 -15.13
CA ASN A 265 0.57 -22.88 -15.48
C ASN A 265 1.14 -23.22 -16.87
N LEU A 266 2.36 -22.75 -17.14
CA LEU A 266 3.08 -22.97 -18.40
C LEU A 266 4.25 -23.93 -18.16
N ASP A 267 4.37 -24.97 -18.98
CA ASP A 267 5.53 -25.87 -18.97
C ASP A 267 6.73 -25.28 -19.75
N GLU A 268 7.83 -26.03 -19.84
CA GLU A 268 9.05 -25.60 -20.54
C GLU A 268 8.85 -25.44 -22.05
N ASN A 269 7.89 -26.16 -22.62
CA ASN A 269 7.55 -26.05 -24.02
C ASN A 269 6.70 -24.82 -24.28
N ASN A 270 5.86 -24.40 -23.34
CA ASN A 270 4.95 -23.29 -23.49
C ASN A 270 5.54 -21.94 -23.04
N LEU A 271 6.54 -21.93 -22.16
CA LEU A 271 7.34 -20.74 -21.81
C LEU A 271 8.82 -20.96 -22.11
N ILE A 272 9.31 -20.28 -23.14
CA ILE A 272 10.71 -20.31 -23.58
C ILE A 272 11.43 -19.02 -23.18
N VAL A 273 12.74 -19.15 -22.91
CA VAL A 273 13.64 -18.00 -22.74
C VAL A 273 14.58 -17.97 -23.95
N PRO A 274 14.45 -16.98 -24.86
CA PRO A 274 15.37 -16.80 -25.97
C PRO A 274 16.84 -16.73 -25.53
N ILE A 275 17.78 -17.16 -26.38
CA ILE A 275 19.21 -17.00 -26.06
C ILE A 275 19.61 -15.52 -26.07
N GLU A 276 18.92 -14.71 -26.88
CA GLU A 276 19.08 -13.26 -26.95
C GLU A 276 18.20 -12.49 -25.95
N HIS A 277 17.58 -13.14 -24.95
CA HIS A 277 16.54 -12.56 -24.09
C HIS A 277 16.86 -11.14 -23.56
N ALA A 278 18.10 -10.87 -23.14
CA ALA A 278 18.53 -9.57 -22.62
C ALA A 278 18.78 -8.50 -23.70
N SER A 279 18.95 -8.92 -24.96
CA SER A 279 19.31 -8.08 -26.11
C SER A 279 18.26 -8.06 -27.21
N ILE A 280 17.09 -8.71 -27.04
CA ILE A 280 16.02 -8.77 -28.03
C ILE A 280 15.59 -7.37 -28.53
N GLY A 281 15.58 -6.36 -27.66
CA GLY A 281 15.33 -4.97 -28.06
C GLY A 281 16.36 -4.48 -29.08
N ALA A 282 17.65 -4.66 -28.81
CA ALA A 282 18.72 -4.30 -29.75
C ALA A 282 18.61 -5.11 -31.05
N VAL A 283 18.34 -6.42 -30.96
CA VAL A 283 18.14 -7.30 -32.13
C VAL A 283 17.01 -6.79 -33.02
N GLY A 284 15.84 -6.52 -32.46
CA GLY A 284 14.70 -6.03 -33.22
C GLY A 284 14.89 -4.61 -33.77
N ALA A 285 15.67 -3.76 -33.10
CA ALA A 285 16.09 -2.48 -33.65
C ALA A 285 16.97 -2.66 -34.90
N ALA A 286 17.91 -3.60 -34.88
CA ALA A 286 18.74 -3.94 -36.04
C ALA A 286 17.89 -4.50 -37.20
N ILE A 287 16.97 -5.43 -36.92
CA ILE A 287 16.06 -6.01 -37.94
C ILE A 287 15.16 -4.91 -38.54
N SER A 288 14.64 -4.00 -37.70
CA SER A 288 13.86 -2.85 -38.14
C SER A 288 14.68 -1.91 -39.03
N GLY A 289 15.97 -1.74 -38.73
CA GLY A 289 16.92 -0.98 -39.56
C GLY A 289 17.01 -1.53 -40.97
N ILE A 290 17.13 -2.86 -41.15
CA ILE A 290 17.13 -3.50 -42.47
C ILE A 290 15.86 -3.14 -43.27
N LYS A 291 14.67 -3.17 -42.63
CA LYS A 291 13.40 -2.82 -43.27
C LYS A 291 13.34 -1.33 -43.65
N LYS A 292 13.90 -0.42 -42.84
CA LYS A 292 13.89 1.04 -43.06
C LYS A 292 14.94 1.50 -44.09
N SER A 293 16.15 0.95 -44.10
CA SER A 293 17.19 1.30 -45.08
C SER A 293 16.77 0.96 -46.53
N ILE A 294 15.76 0.11 -46.71
CA ILE A 294 15.13 -0.20 -48.01
C ILE A 294 14.16 0.90 -48.48
N LYS A 295 13.58 1.70 -47.57
CA LYS A 295 12.66 2.81 -47.87
C LYS A 295 13.34 4.15 -47.56
N LYS A 296 14.12 4.70 -48.50
CA LYS A 296 14.76 6.03 -48.36
C LYS A 296 13.74 7.11 -47.95
N ARG A 297 13.82 7.62 -46.72
CA ARG A 297 13.22 8.90 -46.29
C ARG A 297 14.32 9.77 -45.67
N LYS A 298 14.39 11.03 -46.10
CA LYS A 298 15.33 12.06 -45.58
C LYS A 298 15.23 12.12 -44.05
N GLN A 299 16.37 11.91 -43.36
CA GLN A 299 16.49 12.09 -41.91
C GLN A 299 16.45 13.58 -41.56
N LYS A 300 15.76 13.92 -40.46
CA LYS A 300 15.96 15.18 -39.74
C LYS A 300 17.08 14.94 -38.73
N ILE A 301 18.19 15.64 -38.93
CA ILE A 301 19.22 15.82 -37.90
C ILE A 301 18.61 16.78 -36.88
N TYR A 302 18.46 16.33 -35.63
CA TYR A 302 17.99 17.16 -34.53
C TYR A 302 19.20 17.80 -33.86
N ASN A 303 19.54 19.03 -34.24
CA ASN A 303 20.45 19.85 -33.44
C ASN A 303 19.68 20.36 -32.22
N PHE A 304 20.00 19.83 -31.04
CA PHE A 304 19.57 20.40 -29.76
C PHE A 304 20.81 20.87 -29.00
N SER A 305 21.24 22.10 -29.26
CA SER A 305 22.04 22.89 -28.33
C SER A 305 21.08 23.83 -27.61
N ASN A 306 20.64 23.46 -26.41
CA ASN A 306 20.05 24.41 -25.48
C ASN A 306 20.61 24.09 -24.09
N GLU A 307 21.15 25.10 -23.42
CA GLU A 307 21.34 25.08 -21.97
C GLU A 307 19.99 24.75 -21.33
N GLU A 308 19.84 23.51 -20.86
CA GLU A 308 18.58 23.10 -20.24
C GLU A 308 18.43 23.77 -18.88
N LYS A 309 17.55 24.78 -18.82
CA LYS A 309 17.06 25.33 -17.56
C LYS A 309 16.45 24.21 -16.73
N TYR A 310 17.01 23.93 -15.56
CA TYR A 310 16.43 23.03 -14.56
C TYR A 310 15.64 23.82 -13.52
N PRO A 311 14.61 23.21 -12.91
CA PRO A 311 13.81 23.89 -11.90
C PRO A 311 14.62 24.11 -10.62
N VAL A 312 14.67 25.36 -10.16
CA VAL A 312 15.39 25.79 -8.95
C VAL A 312 14.41 25.96 -7.79
N GLY A 313 14.74 25.38 -6.64
CA GLY A 313 14.03 25.50 -5.37
C GLY A 313 14.45 26.73 -4.57
N ARG A 314 13.82 26.94 -3.41
CA ARG A 314 14.17 28.04 -2.50
C ARG A 314 15.43 27.70 -1.70
N LYS A 315 16.31 28.69 -1.52
CA LYS A 315 17.48 28.58 -0.64
C LYS A 315 17.03 28.27 0.80
N LEU A 316 17.74 27.35 1.45
CA LEU A 316 17.45 26.98 2.83
C LEU A 316 17.94 28.06 3.80
N SER A 317 17.14 28.33 4.85
CA SER A 317 17.50 29.27 5.91
C SER A 317 17.14 28.73 7.30
N THR A 318 18.02 28.97 8.27
CA THR A 318 17.81 28.63 9.69
C THR A 318 17.24 29.78 10.52
N GLU A 319 16.94 30.94 9.92
CA GLU A 319 16.45 32.13 10.66
C GLU A 319 15.18 31.86 11.49
N LYS A 320 14.29 31.01 10.98
CA LYS A 320 13.04 30.59 11.63
C LYS A 320 13.17 29.21 12.31
N VAL A 321 14.38 28.74 12.57
CA VAL A 321 14.64 27.46 13.25
C VAL A 321 15.19 27.75 14.65
N GLU A 322 14.47 27.30 15.67
CA GLU A 322 14.90 27.39 17.07
C GLU A 322 15.30 26.00 17.54
N ILE A 323 16.60 25.81 17.81
CA ILE A 323 17.12 24.55 18.37
C ILE A 323 17.29 24.77 19.87
N LEU A 324 16.50 24.07 20.66
CA LEU A 324 16.57 24.13 22.11
C LEU A 324 17.78 23.32 22.59
N SER A 325 18.54 23.89 23.52
CA SER A 325 19.68 23.23 24.15
C SER A 325 19.27 22.55 25.45
N GLN A 326 19.90 21.43 25.77
CA GLN A 326 19.76 20.75 27.05
C GLN A 326 20.44 21.54 28.19
N ASP A 327 19.83 21.55 29.37
CA ASP A 327 20.46 21.97 30.62
C ASP A 327 21.46 20.90 31.13
N LYS A 328 22.46 21.28 31.93
CA LYS A 328 23.33 20.30 32.59
C LYS A 328 22.50 19.25 33.34
N LEU A 329 22.86 17.98 33.19
CA LEU A 329 22.21 16.85 33.88
C LEU A 329 22.26 17.07 35.40
N ASP A 330 21.09 17.14 36.04
CA ASP A 330 20.97 17.24 37.49
C ASP A 330 20.61 15.87 38.07
N PHE A 331 21.61 15.20 38.64
CA PHE A 331 21.44 13.89 39.29
C PHE A 331 20.77 13.95 40.68
N ASN A 332 20.32 15.13 41.13
CA ASN A 332 19.62 15.25 42.41
C ASN A 332 18.20 14.67 42.34
N GLY A 333 17.88 13.76 43.28
CA GLY A 333 16.54 13.22 43.48
C GLY A 333 16.55 11.83 44.12
N ASN A 334 15.42 11.45 44.73
CA ASN A 334 15.23 10.13 45.36
C ASN A 334 14.29 9.21 44.57
N LYS A 335 13.66 9.71 43.50
CA LYS A 335 12.72 8.95 42.65
C LYS A 335 13.08 9.10 41.18
N PHE A 336 13.19 7.97 40.50
CA PHE A 336 13.59 7.89 39.10
C PHE A 336 12.59 7.08 38.29
N TYR A 337 12.36 7.47 37.05
CA TYR A 337 11.39 6.81 36.17
C TYR A 337 12.06 6.47 34.84
N LEU A 338 11.89 5.25 34.37
CA LEU A 338 12.42 4.79 33.09
C LEU A 338 11.32 4.72 32.05
N GLY A 339 11.55 5.32 30.89
CA GLY A 339 10.71 5.19 29.73
C GLY A 339 11.45 4.46 28.62
N ILE A 340 10.76 3.52 27.97
CA ILE A 340 11.29 2.79 26.82
C ILE A 340 10.31 2.90 25.67
N ASP A 341 10.75 3.45 24.55
CA ASP A 341 9.99 3.51 23.30
C ASP A 341 10.54 2.48 22.32
N ILE A 342 9.74 1.43 22.07
CA ILE A 342 10.13 0.27 21.28
C ILE A 342 9.49 0.38 19.89
N GLY A 343 10.15 1.13 19.02
CA GLY A 343 9.82 1.19 17.61
C GLY A 343 10.20 -0.08 16.84
N SER A 344 9.75 -0.16 15.59
CA SER A 344 10.16 -1.22 14.67
C SER A 344 11.60 -1.02 14.17
N ILE A 345 12.08 0.23 14.20
CA ILE A 345 13.38 0.66 13.67
C ILE A 345 14.36 1.01 14.78
N SER A 346 13.92 1.79 15.76
CA SER A 346 14.72 2.24 16.90
C SER A 346 14.06 1.86 18.23
N THR A 347 14.89 1.54 19.20
CA THR A 347 14.51 1.39 20.60
C THR A 347 15.18 2.51 21.37
N ASN A 348 14.37 3.35 22.00
CA ASN A 348 14.79 4.55 22.68
C ASN A 348 14.55 4.44 24.18
N PHE A 349 15.46 4.98 24.97
CA PHE A 349 15.38 4.98 26.43
C PHE A 349 15.50 6.40 26.96
N ALA A 350 14.77 6.67 28.04
CA ALA A 350 14.87 7.91 28.79
C ALA A 350 14.74 7.61 30.28
N LEU A 351 15.76 7.93 31.06
CA LEU A 351 15.69 7.95 32.52
C LEU A 351 15.44 9.39 32.96
N VAL A 352 14.39 9.61 33.74
CA VAL A 352 14.02 10.94 34.25
C VAL A 352 13.93 10.97 35.77
N ASN A 353 14.21 12.13 36.37
CA ASN A 353 14.05 12.37 37.80
C ASN A 353 12.58 12.70 38.17
N GLU A 354 12.33 12.98 39.45
CA GLU A 354 11.00 13.35 39.95
C GLU A 354 10.43 14.65 39.36
N LYS A 355 11.28 15.55 38.85
CA LYS A 355 10.86 16.76 38.14
C LYS A 355 10.55 16.49 36.67
N GLY A 356 10.89 15.30 36.16
CA GLY A 356 10.74 14.90 34.76
C GLY A 356 11.95 15.23 33.89
N GLU A 357 13.06 15.66 34.50
CA GLU A 357 14.27 16.05 33.80
C GLU A 357 15.07 14.82 33.38
N LEU A 358 15.59 14.82 32.16
CA LEU A 358 16.35 13.71 31.61
C LEU A 358 17.71 13.59 32.31
N LEU A 359 18.05 12.38 32.74
CA LEU A 359 19.32 12.01 33.37
C LEU A 359 20.22 11.23 32.42
N ALA A 360 19.64 10.26 31.70
CA ALA A 360 20.33 9.43 30.73
C ALA A 360 19.36 9.08 29.61
N GLY A 361 19.86 8.96 28.38
CA GLY A 361 19.05 8.64 27.22
C GLY A 361 19.83 7.89 26.16
N LEU A 362 19.22 6.88 25.56
CA LEU A 362 19.83 6.07 24.50
C LEU A 362 18.91 6.01 23.29
N TYR A 363 19.50 6.14 22.10
CA TYR A 363 18.86 5.86 20.82
C TYR A 363 19.61 4.68 20.16
N LYS A 364 18.97 3.52 20.04
CA LYS A 364 19.58 2.31 19.47
C LYS A 364 18.72 1.77 18.33
N MET A 365 19.34 1.18 17.31
CA MET A 365 18.60 0.52 16.25
C MET A 365 18.06 -0.84 16.75
N THR A 366 16.74 -1.06 16.64
CA THR A 366 16.07 -2.29 17.07
C THR A 366 16.55 -3.51 16.28
N ALA A 367 16.90 -3.32 15.00
CA ALA A 367 17.39 -4.34 14.07
C ALA A 367 16.56 -5.65 14.09
N GLY A 368 15.25 -5.53 14.34
CA GLY A 368 14.35 -6.67 14.44
C GLY A 368 14.54 -7.59 15.65
N LYS A 369 15.37 -7.20 16.62
CA LYS A 369 15.69 -7.97 17.83
C LYS A 369 15.37 -7.15 19.08
N PRO A 370 14.10 -6.74 19.31
CA PRO A 370 13.73 -5.80 20.37
C PRO A 370 14.14 -6.27 21.76
N ILE A 371 13.98 -7.57 22.08
CA ILE A 371 14.37 -8.13 23.38
C ILE A 371 15.87 -7.98 23.62
N LYS A 372 16.69 -8.35 22.63
CA LYS A 372 18.16 -8.27 22.73
C LYS A 372 18.62 -6.82 22.89
N VAL A 373 18.08 -5.90 22.09
CA VAL A 373 18.43 -4.48 22.18
C VAL A 373 18.03 -3.91 23.53
N VAL A 374 16.87 -4.29 24.06
CA VAL A 374 16.45 -3.87 25.40
C VAL A 374 17.39 -4.39 26.48
N GLN A 375 17.78 -5.67 26.43
CA GLN A 375 18.75 -6.26 27.36
C GLN A 375 20.10 -5.54 27.35
N GLU A 376 20.64 -5.24 26.17
CA GLU A 376 21.91 -4.54 26.02
C GLU A 376 21.83 -3.09 26.50
N SER A 377 20.76 -2.37 26.12
CA SER A 377 20.58 -0.96 26.47
C SER A 377 20.29 -0.75 27.96
N MET A 378 19.55 -1.67 28.59
CA MET A 378 19.32 -1.62 30.03
C MET A 378 20.61 -1.79 30.82
N ARG A 379 21.52 -2.65 30.37
CA ARG A 379 22.84 -2.78 30.98
C ARG A 379 23.66 -1.50 30.83
N GLU A 380 23.66 -0.90 29.65
CA GLU A 380 24.38 0.35 29.36
C GLU A 380 23.89 1.51 30.26
N ILE A 381 22.58 1.67 30.40
CA ILE A 381 22.02 2.68 31.33
C ILE A 381 22.40 2.37 32.77
N PHE A 382 22.30 1.10 33.19
CA PHE A 382 22.67 0.70 34.55
C PHE A 382 24.15 0.95 34.86
N GLU A 383 25.04 0.70 33.91
CA GLU A 383 26.48 1.00 34.01
C GLU A 383 26.74 2.51 34.12
N GLU A 384 25.96 3.34 33.41
CA GLU A 384 26.09 4.80 33.43
C GLU A 384 25.58 5.44 34.75
N VAL A 385 24.48 4.92 35.32
CA VAL A 385 23.79 5.58 36.46
C VAL A 385 24.08 4.96 37.83
N GLY A 386 24.66 3.76 37.88
CA GLY A 386 25.14 3.12 39.11
C GLY A 386 24.12 2.26 39.88
N LYS A 387 24.64 1.43 40.80
CA LYS A 387 23.91 0.34 41.49
C LYS A 387 22.86 0.79 42.50
N ASP A 388 22.96 2.02 43.02
CA ASP A 388 22.08 2.52 44.09
C ASP A 388 20.79 3.17 43.55
N LEU A 389 20.64 3.27 42.23
CA LEU A 389 19.49 3.90 41.59
C LEU A 389 18.25 2.98 41.63
N LYS A 390 17.24 3.39 42.40
CA LYS A 390 15.94 2.70 42.49
C LYS A 390 14.91 3.36 41.58
N LEU A 391 14.36 2.58 40.64
CA LEU A 391 13.24 3.03 39.81
C LEU A 391 11.95 3.05 40.64
N SER A 392 11.23 4.17 40.57
CA SER A 392 9.89 4.37 41.13
C SER A 392 8.78 4.04 40.12
N GLY A 393 9.12 3.94 38.84
CA GLY A 393 8.19 3.43 37.83
C GLY A 393 8.82 3.26 36.45
N VAL A 394 8.24 2.37 35.66
CA VAL A 394 8.68 2.08 34.29
C VAL A 394 7.52 2.17 33.30
N GLY A 395 7.73 2.93 32.23
CA GLY A 395 6.79 3.10 31.13
C GLY A 395 7.33 2.51 29.84
N THR A 396 6.46 1.88 29.05
CA THR A 396 6.79 1.39 27.71
C THR A 396 5.83 1.92 26.67
N THR A 397 6.35 2.23 25.49
CA THR A 397 5.60 2.74 24.34
C THR A 397 6.16 2.22 23.01
N GLY A 398 5.61 2.66 21.88
CA GLY A 398 5.96 2.18 20.55
C GLY A 398 5.29 0.85 20.19
N SER A 399 5.65 0.32 19.02
CA SER A 399 5.08 -0.92 18.46
C SER A 399 5.35 -2.18 19.29
N GLY A 400 6.48 -2.24 20.01
CA GLY A 400 6.88 -3.39 20.85
C GLY A 400 6.51 -3.27 22.33
N ARG A 401 5.73 -2.24 22.70
CA ARG A 401 5.43 -1.87 24.09
C ARG A 401 4.86 -2.99 24.94
N GLU A 402 3.94 -3.79 24.43
CA GLU A 402 3.29 -4.83 25.22
C GLU A 402 4.25 -5.98 25.54
N LEU A 403 5.10 -6.37 24.58
CA LEU A 403 6.06 -7.46 24.75
C LEU A 403 7.12 -7.07 25.77
N VAL A 404 7.74 -5.92 25.55
CA VAL A 404 8.82 -5.43 26.41
C VAL A 404 8.27 -5.01 27.76
N GLY A 405 7.10 -4.36 27.80
CA GLY A 405 6.41 -4.04 29.03
C GLY A 405 6.10 -5.27 29.86
N HIS A 406 5.66 -6.36 29.22
CA HIS A 406 5.45 -7.62 29.91
C HIS A 406 6.75 -8.31 30.34
N LEU A 407 7.86 -8.15 29.60
CA LEU A 407 9.16 -8.73 29.96
C LEU A 407 9.81 -8.02 31.16
N ILE A 408 9.81 -6.68 31.16
CA ILE A 408 10.48 -5.88 32.19
C ILE A 408 9.62 -5.62 33.43
N GLY A 409 8.31 -5.85 33.33
CA GLY A 409 7.35 -5.52 34.39
C GLY A 409 7.01 -4.03 34.41
N ALA A 410 6.68 -3.46 33.25
CA ALA A 410 6.34 -2.05 33.15
C ALA A 410 5.04 -1.72 33.92
N ASP A 411 5.05 -0.60 34.64
CA ASP A 411 3.89 -0.07 35.37
C ASP A 411 2.88 0.58 34.41
N VAL A 412 3.40 1.12 33.31
CA VAL A 412 2.65 1.77 32.24
C VAL A 412 3.03 1.19 30.89
N VAL A 413 2.03 0.83 30.11
CA VAL A 413 2.17 0.47 28.70
C VAL A 413 1.19 1.36 27.94
N LYS A 414 1.69 2.28 27.12
CA LYS A 414 0.89 3.34 26.48
C LYS A 414 1.27 3.53 25.02
N ASP A 415 0.32 3.95 24.20
CA ASP A 415 0.59 4.19 22.77
C ASP A 415 1.60 5.33 22.56
N GLU A 416 2.24 5.31 21.39
CA GLU A 416 3.32 6.25 21.05
C GLU A 416 2.82 7.68 20.86
N ILE A 417 1.58 7.89 20.41
CA ILE A 417 1.03 9.22 20.17
C ILE A 417 0.86 9.93 21.51
N THR A 418 0.28 9.24 22.49
CA THR A 418 0.13 9.73 23.86
C THR A 418 1.50 10.00 24.49
N ALA A 419 2.48 9.11 24.30
CA ALA A 419 3.82 9.30 24.83
C ALA A 419 4.52 10.52 24.18
N HIS A 420 4.56 10.62 22.85
CA HIS A 420 5.15 11.76 22.15
C HIS A 420 4.48 13.08 22.50
N LYS A 421 3.14 13.10 22.60
CA LYS A 421 2.37 14.26 23.07
C LYS A 421 2.82 14.69 24.47
N THR A 422 2.88 13.74 25.40
CA THR A 422 3.23 13.99 26.80
C THR A 422 4.66 14.53 26.94
N GLY A 423 5.62 13.91 26.23
CA GLY A 423 7.00 14.37 26.21
C GLY A 423 7.16 15.76 25.59
N ALA A 424 6.49 16.01 24.46
CA ALA A 424 6.53 17.31 23.79
C ALA A 424 5.89 18.42 24.64
N GLN A 425 4.75 18.15 25.28
CA GLN A 425 4.11 19.10 26.21
C GLN A 425 5.01 19.44 27.38
N PHE A 426 5.65 18.45 28.00
CA PHE A 426 6.59 18.70 29.09
C PHE A 426 7.76 19.59 28.67
N VAL A 427 8.38 19.30 27.51
CA VAL A 427 9.46 20.13 26.96
C VAL A 427 8.95 21.53 26.65
N ALA A 428 7.74 21.65 26.11
CA ALA A 428 7.13 22.92 25.77
C ALA A 428 6.90 23.79 27.04
N ASP A 429 6.31 23.21 28.07
CA ASP A 429 6.05 23.89 29.34
C ASP A 429 7.37 24.33 30.01
N LYS A 430 8.41 23.50 29.96
CA LYS A 430 9.71 23.79 30.58
C LYS A 430 10.51 24.87 29.84
N TYR A 431 10.61 24.78 28.52
CA TYR A 431 11.60 25.56 27.75
C TYR A 431 11.02 26.76 27.00
N ILE A 432 9.72 26.77 26.69
CA ILE A 432 9.11 27.85 25.88
C ILE A 432 7.91 28.53 26.54
N GLY A 433 7.30 27.92 27.57
CA GLY A 433 6.15 28.49 28.28
C GLY A 433 4.89 28.62 27.41
N LYS A 434 4.77 27.82 26.35
CA LYS A 434 3.62 27.77 25.43
C LYS A 434 3.23 26.33 25.17
N LYS A 435 1.93 26.05 25.06
CA LYS A 435 1.45 24.72 24.70
C LYS A 435 1.81 24.38 23.26
N VAL A 436 2.35 23.18 23.05
CA VAL A 436 2.56 22.61 21.71
C VAL A 436 1.20 22.29 21.07
N ASP A 437 1.01 22.72 19.83
CA ASP A 437 -0.21 22.45 19.06
C ASP A 437 0.04 21.49 17.89
N THR A 438 1.29 21.39 17.43
CA THR A 438 1.67 20.60 16.26
C THR A 438 2.98 19.89 16.50
N ILE A 439 3.00 18.59 16.22
CA ILE A 439 4.23 17.77 16.28
C ILE A 439 4.47 17.18 14.90
N PHE A 440 5.63 17.49 14.33
CA PHE A 440 6.23 16.78 13.21
C PHE A 440 7.26 15.79 13.77
N GLU A 441 6.98 14.50 13.70
CA GLU A 441 7.94 13.46 14.04
C GLU A 441 8.36 12.75 12.75
N ILE A 442 9.65 12.74 12.44
CA ILE A 442 10.16 12.03 11.27
C ILE A 442 11.32 11.14 11.74
N GLY A 443 10.99 9.85 11.87
CA GLY A 443 11.91 8.79 12.22
C GLY A 443 12.68 8.23 11.02
N GLY A 444 13.27 7.05 11.24
CA GLY A 444 14.04 6.35 10.21
C GLY A 444 13.19 5.82 9.06
N GLN A 445 12.05 5.18 9.34
CA GLN A 445 11.19 4.58 8.29
C GLN A 445 9.72 4.96 8.39
N ASP A 446 9.34 5.64 9.45
CA ASP A 446 7.99 6.16 9.66
C ASP A 446 8.05 7.67 9.91
N SER A 447 6.89 8.30 9.77
CA SER A 447 6.73 9.72 10.08
C SER A 447 5.33 9.97 10.59
N LYS A 448 5.22 10.84 11.59
CA LYS A 448 4.00 11.12 12.33
C LYS A 448 3.72 12.61 12.32
N PHE A 449 2.47 12.95 12.10
CA PHE A 449 1.90 14.27 12.33
C PHE A 449 0.92 14.16 13.49
N ILE A 450 1.04 15.01 14.51
CA ILE A 450 0.10 15.04 15.64
C ILE A 450 -0.40 16.48 15.79
N SER A 451 -1.72 16.66 15.75
CA SER A 451 -2.41 17.91 16.02
C SER A 451 -3.02 17.84 17.42
N ILE A 452 -2.75 18.88 18.22
CA ILE A 452 -3.15 18.98 19.62
C ILE A 452 -4.01 20.23 19.79
N SER A 453 -5.16 20.08 20.44
CA SER A 453 -5.98 21.21 20.93
C SER A 453 -6.21 21.01 22.41
N ASP A 454 -5.94 22.03 23.22
CA ASP A 454 -6.17 22.03 24.67
C ASP A 454 -5.58 20.82 25.42
N GLY A 455 -4.47 20.28 24.92
CA GLY A 455 -3.78 19.14 25.51
C GLY A 455 -4.29 17.76 25.05
N VAL A 456 -5.32 17.74 24.20
CA VAL A 456 -5.95 16.55 23.61
C VAL A 456 -5.50 16.38 22.17
N VAL A 457 -5.25 15.13 21.76
CA VAL A 457 -4.92 14.81 20.36
C VAL A 457 -6.22 14.83 19.56
N ILE A 458 -6.36 15.82 18.68
CA ILE A 458 -7.57 15.99 17.87
C ILE A 458 -7.47 15.32 16.49
N ASP A 459 -6.24 15.19 15.97
CA ASP A 459 -5.97 14.49 14.72
C ASP A 459 -4.52 14.04 14.72
N PHE A 460 -4.25 12.93 14.05
CA PHE A 460 -2.89 12.52 13.77
C PHE A 460 -2.84 11.71 12.48
N SER A 461 -1.65 11.66 11.89
CA SER A 461 -1.38 10.86 10.71
C SER A 461 -0.08 10.14 10.88
N LEU A 462 -0.09 8.86 10.54
CA LEU A 462 1.11 8.04 10.44
C LEU A 462 1.36 7.75 8.97
N ASN A 463 2.63 7.71 8.59
CA ASN A 463 3.08 7.08 7.35
C ASN A 463 3.94 5.88 7.72
N ASP A 464 3.32 4.71 7.68
CA ASP A 464 3.98 3.44 8.05
C ASP A 464 4.58 2.73 6.83
N ALA A 465 4.42 3.32 5.64
CA ALA A 465 4.44 2.59 4.37
C ALA A 465 5.41 3.16 3.32
N CYS A 466 5.86 4.41 3.49
CA CYS A 466 6.66 5.10 2.50
C CYS A 466 7.96 5.61 3.12
N ALA A 467 9.09 5.07 2.64
CA ALA A 467 10.43 5.58 2.94
C ALA A 467 10.68 6.96 2.30
N ALA A 468 9.87 7.37 1.32
CA ALA A 468 9.94 8.72 0.78
C ALA A 468 9.57 9.68 1.91
N GLY A 469 10.44 10.65 2.17
CA GLY A 469 10.23 11.62 3.25
C GLY A 469 10.67 11.17 4.65
N THR A 470 11.44 10.09 4.79
CA THR A 470 11.96 9.62 6.09
C THR A 470 13.49 9.66 6.17
N GLY A 471 14.05 9.43 7.35
CA GLY A 471 15.51 9.39 7.54
C GLY A 471 16.23 8.33 6.70
N SER A 472 15.59 7.20 6.42
CA SER A 472 16.17 6.14 5.59
C SER A 472 16.43 6.60 4.16
N PHE A 473 15.59 7.47 3.59
CA PHE A 473 15.84 8.04 2.28
C PHE A 473 17.07 8.96 2.31
N LEU A 474 17.21 9.80 3.34
CA LEU A 474 18.39 10.65 3.51
C LEU A 474 19.67 9.82 3.64
N GLU A 475 19.65 8.77 4.45
CA GLU A 475 20.79 7.84 4.61
C GLU A 475 21.13 7.10 3.31
N GLU A 476 20.15 6.56 2.60
CA GLU A 476 20.34 5.84 1.33
C GLU A 476 20.91 6.78 0.25
N GLN A 477 20.40 8.02 0.14
CA GLN A 477 20.94 9.00 -0.82
C GLN A 477 22.34 9.47 -0.43
N ALA A 478 22.58 9.77 0.85
CA ALA A 478 23.89 10.16 1.34
C ALA A 478 24.94 9.07 1.02
N LYS A 479 24.63 7.80 1.29
CA LYS A 479 25.50 6.66 0.97
C LYS A 479 25.77 6.55 -0.54
N LYS A 480 24.75 6.67 -1.39
CA LYS A 480 24.90 6.63 -2.86
C LYS A 480 25.76 7.76 -3.40
N LEU A 481 25.63 8.95 -2.81
CA LEU A 481 26.40 10.15 -3.18
C LEU A 481 27.79 10.21 -2.51
N GLY A 482 28.12 9.25 -1.64
CA GLY A 482 29.40 9.22 -0.91
C GLY A 482 29.52 10.31 0.17
N ILE A 483 28.41 10.77 0.75
CA ILE A 483 28.33 11.84 1.74
C ILE A 483 28.11 11.26 3.14
N ASP A 484 28.83 11.76 4.15
CA ASP A 484 28.54 11.43 5.54
C ASP A 484 27.29 12.16 6.05
N ILE A 485 26.25 11.40 6.41
CA ILE A 485 24.94 11.96 6.81
C ILE A 485 25.01 12.79 8.10
N LYS A 486 25.93 12.47 9.02
CA LYS A 486 26.02 13.13 10.33
C LYS A 486 26.79 14.44 10.29
N ASN A 487 27.89 14.48 9.55
CA ASN A 487 28.85 15.58 9.62
C ASN A 487 28.84 16.48 8.38
N GLN A 488 28.43 15.99 7.20
CA GLN A 488 28.59 16.73 5.95
C GLN A 488 27.26 17.17 5.33
N PHE A 489 26.23 16.33 5.41
CA PHE A 489 25.00 16.53 4.65
C PHE A 489 24.32 17.88 4.93
N ALA A 490 24.12 18.24 6.20
CA ALA A 490 23.44 19.47 6.57
C ALA A 490 24.21 20.72 6.10
N ASP A 491 25.53 20.72 6.27
CA ASP A 491 26.40 21.84 5.92
C ASP A 491 26.52 22.03 4.40
N MET A 492 26.48 20.94 3.62
CA MET A 492 26.41 21.01 2.16
C MET A 492 25.06 21.59 1.70
N ALA A 493 23.95 21.11 2.26
CA ALA A 493 22.61 21.58 1.91
C ALA A 493 22.43 23.08 2.21
N LEU A 494 22.96 23.56 3.34
CA LEU A 494 22.84 24.96 3.75
C LEU A 494 23.72 25.93 2.92
N ARG A 495 24.79 25.42 2.28
CA ARG A 495 25.65 26.20 1.37
C ARG A 495 25.06 26.35 -0.04
N ALA A 496 24.04 25.57 -0.39
CA ALA A 496 23.46 25.59 -1.73
C ALA A 496 22.80 26.94 -2.07
N GLU A 497 23.24 27.57 -3.16
CA GLU A 497 22.66 28.81 -3.65
C GLU A 497 21.44 28.57 -4.55
N LYS A 498 21.42 27.46 -5.29
CA LYS A 498 20.38 27.13 -6.26
C LYS A 498 19.92 25.67 -6.12
N PRO A 499 19.28 25.30 -4.98
CA PRO A 499 18.80 23.93 -4.75
C PRO A 499 18.00 23.41 -5.95
N VAL A 500 18.21 22.17 -6.38
CA VAL A 500 17.38 21.59 -7.44
C VAL A 500 16.00 21.24 -6.91
N LYS A 501 14.97 21.39 -7.73
CA LYS A 501 13.64 20.88 -7.39
C LYS A 501 13.58 19.39 -7.71
N ILE A 502 13.53 18.56 -6.68
CA ILE A 502 13.26 17.14 -6.78
C ILE A 502 11.78 16.91 -6.45
N GLY A 503 11.12 16.01 -7.18
CA GLY A 503 9.75 15.61 -6.93
C GLY A 503 9.55 15.04 -5.52
N GLU A 504 8.30 14.85 -5.13
CA GLU A 504 7.92 14.47 -3.75
C GLU A 504 7.18 13.13 -3.68
N ARG A 505 7.22 12.32 -4.74
CA ARG A 505 6.29 11.18 -4.91
C ARG A 505 6.76 9.90 -4.23
N CYS A 506 7.84 9.32 -4.72
CA CYS A 506 8.38 8.02 -4.32
C CYS A 506 9.90 8.10 -4.40
N THR A 507 10.61 7.40 -3.50
CA THR A 507 12.08 7.35 -3.49
C THR A 507 12.64 6.99 -4.85
N VAL A 508 12.04 6.03 -5.56
CA VAL A 508 12.46 5.63 -6.91
C VAL A 508 12.38 6.78 -7.92
N PHE A 509 11.35 7.62 -7.87
CA PHE A 509 11.24 8.77 -8.78
C PHE A 509 12.23 9.87 -8.41
N MET A 510 12.39 10.11 -7.12
CA MET A 510 13.35 11.10 -6.62
C MET A 510 14.78 10.69 -6.99
N GLU A 511 15.12 9.41 -6.86
CA GLU A 511 16.40 8.83 -7.31
C GLU A 511 16.64 9.03 -8.79
N LYS A 512 15.63 8.74 -9.64
CA LYS A 512 15.74 8.96 -11.08
C LYS A 512 15.98 10.42 -11.43
N GLU A 513 15.34 11.36 -10.73
CA GLU A 513 15.59 12.79 -10.92
C GLU A 513 16.99 13.18 -10.45
N ILE A 514 17.47 12.63 -9.33
CA ILE A 514 18.86 12.80 -8.87
C ILE A 514 19.85 12.30 -9.92
N ASP A 515 19.64 11.10 -10.47
CA ASP A 515 20.48 10.53 -11.54
C ASP A 515 20.49 11.40 -12.80
N ILE A 516 19.35 11.99 -13.17
CA ILE A 516 19.25 12.95 -14.29
C ILE A 516 20.06 14.21 -13.98
N TYR A 517 20.00 14.75 -12.76
CA TYR A 517 20.79 15.93 -12.38
C TYR A 517 22.29 15.64 -12.31
N LEU A 518 22.68 14.44 -11.88
CA LEU A 518 24.06 13.98 -11.93
C LEU A 518 24.56 13.84 -13.38
N GLN A 519 23.73 13.32 -14.30
CA GLN A 519 24.05 13.25 -15.74
C GLN A 519 24.20 14.64 -16.40
N LYS A 520 23.66 15.68 -15.77
CA LYS A 520 23.75 17.08 -16.20
C LYS A 520 24.88 17.84 -15.50
N ASP A 521 25.74 17.15 -14.75
CA ASP A 521 26.86 17.73 -14.01
C ASP A 521 26.45 18.87 -13.04
N ILE A 522 25.27 18.77 -12.42
CA ILE A 522 24.83 19.74 -11.40
C ILE A 522 25.63 19.55 -10.10
N GLU A 523 26.03 20.66 -9.48
CA GLU A 523 26.76 20.66 -8.20
C GLU A 523 26.02 19.91 -7.09
N LEU A 524 26.78 19.15 -6.31
CA LEU A 524 26.25 18.22 -5.32
C LEU A 524 25.51 18.93 -4.18
N GLU A 525 25.97 20.10 -3.75
CA GLU A 525 25.32 20.94 -2.73
C GLU A 525 23.87 21.25 -3.13
N ASN A 526 23.64 21.62 -4.39
CA ASN A 526 22.32 21.93 -4.91
C ASN A 526 21.41 20.69 -4.93
N ILE A 527 21.97 19.51 -5.22
CA ILE A 527 21.27 18.22 -5.15
C ILE A 527 20.88 17.89 -3.71
N VAL A 528 21.83 17.99 -2.77
CA VAL A 528 21.63 17.68 -1.35
C VAL A 528 20.57 18.60 -0.73
N ALA A 529 20.59 19.90 -1.03
CA ALA A 529 19.53 20.83 -0.60
C ALA A 529 18.17 20.48 -1.20
N GLY A 530 18.13 20.06 -2.47
CA GLY A 530 16.94 19.55 -3.13
C GLY A 530 16.36 18.31 -2.44
N ILE A 531 17.22 17.43 -1.91
CA ILE A 531 16.82 16.23 -1.16
C ILE A 531 16.15 16.64 0.17
N SER A 532 16.68 17.62 0.90
CA SER A 532 16.04 18.11 2.13
C SER A 532 14.65 18.73 1.86
N LEU A 533 14.53 19.51 0.78
CA LEU A 533 13.24 20.06 0.34
C LEU A 533 12.24 18.96 -0.06
N SER A 534 12.69 17.93 -0.79
CA SER A 534 11.81 16.85 -1.24
C SER A 534 11.28 16.01 -0.08
N VAL A 535 12.09 15.82 0.97
CA VAL A 535 11.65 15.16 2.21
C VAL A 535 10.52 15.94 2.87
N VAL A 536 10.68 17.25 3.02
CA VAL A 536 9.66 18.12 3.64
C VAL A 536 8.40 18.18 2.78
N HIS A 537 8.54 18.39 1.47
CA HIS A 537 7.39 18.41 0.56
C HIS A 537 6.65 17.08 0.57
N ASN A 538 7.36 15.95 0.60
CA ASN A 538 6.75 14.64 0.74
C ASN A 538 5.99 14.53 2.06
N TYR A 539 6.62 14.88 3.18
CA TYR A 539 5.99 14.82 4.51
C TYR A 539 4.71 15.66 4.56
N LEU A 540 4.76 16.90 4.08
CA LEU A 540 3.60 17.79 4.03
C LEU A 540 2.49 17.23 3.13
N ASN A 541 2.81 16.69 1.97
CA ASN A 541 1.81 16.19 1.01
C ASN A 541 1.26 14.80 1.35
N ARG A 542 2.04 13.96 2.05
CA ARG A 542 1.69 12.55 2.34
C ARG A 542 1.25 12.31 3.76
N VAL A 543 1.89 12.97 4.72
CA VAL A 543 1.60 12.79 6.15
C VAL A 543 0.61 13.87 6.61
N VAL A 544 0.95 15.15 6.44
CA VAL A 544 0.09 16.25 6.90
C VAL A 544 -1.16 16.40 6.02
N LYS A 545 -1.00 16.36 4.69
CA LYS A 545 -2.06 16.56 3.68
C LYS A 545 -2.74 17.92 3.85
N LYS A 546 -4.06 17.93 4.09
CA LYS A 546 -4.86 19.14 4.32
C LYS A 546 -5.10 19.42 5.81
N ARG A 547 -4.40 18.71 6.70
CA ARG A 547 -4.57 18.91 8.15
C ARG A 547 -4.05 20.28 8.56
N LYS A 548 -4.68 20.85 9.58
CA LYS A 548 -4.31 22.15 10.13
C LYS A 548 -2.94 22.06 10.78
N ILE A 549 -2.01 22.91 10.36
CA ILE A 549 -0.73 23.13 11.04
C ILE A 549 -0.93 24.36 11.92
N GLY A 550 -0.68 24.23 13.23
CA GLY A 550 -0.78 25.33 14.18
C GLY A 550 0.45 26.27 14.17
N GLU A 551 0.71 26.92 15.29
CA GLU A 551 1.78 27.92 15.43
C GLU A 551 2.98 27.39 16.24
N THR A 552 2.74 26.62 17.30
CA THR A 552 3.80 26.02 18.12
C THR A 552 4.16 24.64 17.59
N ILE A 553 5.06 24.63 16.60
CA ILE A 553 5.46 23.43 15.86
C ILE A 553 6.74 22.82 16.43
N PHE A 554 6.66 21.60 16.92
CA PHE A 554 7.80 20.80 17.33
C PHE A 554 8.22 19.87 16.21
N PHE A 555 9.49 19.93 15.79
CA PHE A 555 10.10 18.98 14.87
C PHE A 555 11.03 18.02 15.62
N GLN A 556 10.62 16.76 15.70
CA GLN A 556 11.27 15.71 16.47
C GLN A 556 11.49 14.43 15.63
N GLY A 557 12.13 13.42 16.21
CA GLY A 557 12.57 12.21 15.52
C GLY A 557 14.03 12.27 15.06
N GLY A 558 14.54 11.16 14.52
CA GLY A 558 15.94 11.02 14.13
C GLY A 558 16.38 11.99 13.03
N THR A 559 15.49 12.41 12.14
CA THR A 559 15.84 13.39 11.09
C THR A 559 15.98 14.81 11.60
N ALA A 560 15.43 15.12 12.79
CA ALA A 560 15.56 16.45 13.38
C ALA A 560 16.99 16.76 13.85
N TYR A 561 17.89 15.77 13.91
CA TYR A 561 19.34 16.00 14.04
C TYR A 561 19.95 16.69 12.80
N ASN A 562 19.33 16.53 11.62
CA ASN A 562 19.79 17.16 10.39
C ASN A 562 19.16 18.56 10.24
N LYS A 563 19.94 19.59 10.55
CA LYS A 563 19.50 21.00 10.53
C LYS A 563 18.93 21.45 9.18
N SER A 564 19.36 20.85 8.07
CA SER A 564 18.85 21.21 6.74
C SER A 564 17.39 20.81 6.53
N VAL A 565 16.90 19.78 7.21
CA VAL A 565 15.49 19.37 7.16
C VAL A 565 14.61 20.36 7.95
N ALA A 566 15.08 20.81 9.12
CA ALA A 566 14.41 21.86 9.88
C ALA A 566 14.37 23.18 9.09
N ALA A 567 15.48 23.54 8.43
CA ALA A 567 15.55 24.69 7.53
C ALA A 567 14.63 24.55 6.31
N ALA A 568 14.45 23.33 5.79
CA ALA A 568 13.50 23.08 4.72
C ALA A 568 12.05 23.26 5.19
N PHE A 569 11.69 22.82 6.40
CA PHE A 569 10.36 23.06 6.98
C PHE A 569 10.07 24.55 7.14
N SER A 570 11.01 25.30 7.72
CA SER A 570 10.84 26.75 7.89
C SER A 570 10.72 27.47 6.55
N THR A 571 11.51 27.07 5.54
CA THR A 571 11.50 27.66 4.20
C THR A 571 10.21 27.38 3.43
N VAL A 572 9.64 26.18 3.59
CA VAL A 572 8.42 25.75 2.88
C VAL A 572 7.16 26.30 3.55
N LEU A 573 7.10 26.28 4.89
CA LEU A 573 5.92 26.70 5.66
C LEU A 573 5.91 28.19 6.00
N ASP A 574 7.06 28.84 5.91
CA ASP A 574 7.29 30.21 6.38
C ASP A 574 6.98 30.41 7.88
N LYS A 575 7.02 29.33 8.67
CA LYS A 575 6.71 29.28 10.10
C LYS A 575 7.94 28.99 10.95
N LYS A 576 7.87 29.34 12.24
CA LYS A 576 8.90 28.97 13.23
C LYS A 576 8.86 27.47 13.48
N ILE A 577 10.01 26.81 13.40
CA ILE A 577 10.17 25.38 13.67
C ILE A 577 11.05 25.21 14.90
N ILE A 578 10.53 24.52 15.92
CA ILE A 578 11.22 24.31 17.19
C ILE A 578 11.75 22.87 17.21
N VAL A 579 13.07 22.71 17.32
CA VAL A 579 13.71 21.41 17.50
C VAL A 579 14.03 21.23 18.99
N PRO A 580 13.38 20.27 19.67
CA PRO A 580 13.60 20.03 21.09
C PRO A 580 14.96 19.36 21.36
N PRO A 581 15.56 19.51 22.57
CA PRO A 581 16.94 19.10 22.83
C PRO A 581 17.16 17.58 22.76
N PHE A 582 16.10 16.79 22.97
CA PHE A 582 16.12 15.33 22.96
C PHE A 582 15.21 14.74 21.87
N ASN A 583 15.17 15.41 20.72
CA ASN A 583 14.29 15.11 19.58
C ASN A 583 14.20 13.61 19.23
N GLY A 584 15.29 12.85 19.34
CA GLY A 584 15.32 11.42 19.03
C GLY A 584 14.64 10.50 20.03
N ILE A 585 14.40 10.92 21.27
CA ILE A 585 13.93 10.05 22.37
C ILE A 585 12.69 10.60 23.12
N ILE A 586 11.99 11.60 22.57
CA ILE A 586 10.81 12.21 23.21
C ILE A 586 9.72 11.20 23.55
N GLY A 587 9.50 10.18 22.70
CA GLY A 587 8.56 9.11 22.99
C GLY A 587 8.89 8.38 24.30
N ALA A 588 10.17 8.06 24.51
CA ALA A 588 10.66 7.45 25.76
C ALA A 588 10.50 8.40 26.95
N ILE A 589 10.80 9.70 26.80
CA ILE A 589 10.57 10.71 27.85
C ILE A 589 9.10 10.72 28.27
N GLY A 590 8.20 10.77 27.28
CA GLY A 590 6.76 10.71 27.52
C GLY A 590 6.31 9.45 28.27
N ALA A 591 6.85 8.29 27.90
CA ALA A 591 6.55 7.03 28.59
C ALA A 591 7.00 7.07 30.08
N ALA A 592 8.17 7.64 30.36
CA ALA A 592 8.66 7.81 31.73
C ALA A 592 7.76 8.77 32.54
N LEU A 593 7.31 9.86 31.93
CA LEU A 593 6.39 10.83 32.56
C LEU A 593 5.01 10.21 32.85
N LEU A 594 4.49 9.38 31.94
CA LEU A 594 3.23 8.64 32.16
C LEU A 594 3.39 7.63 33.32
N ALA A 595 4.53 6.95 33.42
CA ALA A 595 4.85 6.10 34.57
C ALA A 595 4.88 6.88 35.88
N LYS A 596 5.47 8.09 35.88
CA LYS A 596 5.45 9.02 37.02
C LYS A 596 4.03 9.41 37.43
N GLN A 597 3.18 9.77 36.47
CA GLN A 597 1.78 10.16 36.75
C GLN A 597 0.97 9.02 37.39
N LYS A 598 1.16 7.79 36.93
CA LYS A 598 0.43 6.63 37.46
C LYS A 598 0.98 6.13 38.80
N ASN A 599 2.29 6.22 39.01
CA ASN A 599 2.97 5.62 40.15
C ASN A 599 3.46 6.67 41.16
N THR A 600 2.52 7.36 41.79
CA THR A 600 2.82 8.44 42.74
C THR A 600 3.28 7.92 44.11
N ASN A 601 2.80 6.73 44.56
CA ASN A 601 3.08 6.17 45.90
C ASN A 601 3.06 4.61 46.00
N LYS A 602 3.15 3.85 44.90
CA LYS A 602 3.16 2.37 44.91
C LYS A 602 4.53 1.82 44.52
N SER A 603 4.87 0.62 45.00
CA SER A 603 6.06 -0.11 44.52
C SER A 603 5.90 -0.44 43.03
N THR A 604 6.98 -0.28 42.27
CA THR A 604 7.02 -0.62 40.84
C THR A 604 6.94 -2.14 40.63
N LYS A 605 6.35 -2.56 39.52
CA LYS A 605 6.37 -3.96 39.03
C LYS A 605 7.68 -4.32 38.31
N PHE A 606 8.61 -3.37 38.20
CA PHE A 606 9.87 -3.54 37.50
C PHE A 606 10.65 -4.74 38.06
N ARG A 607 11.02 -5.67 37.18
CA ARG A 607 11.68 -6.93 37.54
C ARG A 607 13.20 -6.80 37.77
N GLY A 608 13.77 -5.62 37.55
CA GLY A 608 15.20 -5.36 37.70
C GLY A 608 15.94 -5.16 36.38
N TRP A 609 17.23 -4.85 36.50
CA TRP A 609 18.07 -4.44 35.37
C TRP A 609 18.58 -5.60 34.51
N ASP A 610 18.70 -6.81 35.08
CA ASP A 610 19.17 -8.01 34.36
C ASP A 610 18.00 -8.90 33.91
N LEU A 611 17.61 -8.76 32.64
CA LEU A 611 16.52 -9.55 32.07
C LEU A 611 16.94 -10.99 31.68
N ARG A 612 18.21 -11.41 31.88
CA ARG A 612 18.63 -12.81 31.64
C ARG A 612 18.09 -13.77 32.71
N GLU A 613 17.77 -13.25 33.89
CA GLU A 613 17.18 -14.02 34.98
C GLU A 613 15.68 -14.29 34.77
N VAL A 614 15.06 -13.58 33.82
CA VAL A 614 13.64 -13.74 33.49
C VAL A 614 13.46 -14.99 32.61
N ASN A 615 12.92 -16.06 33.19
CA ASN A 615 12.58 -17.28 32.47
C ASN A 615 11.43 -17.04 31.48
N TYR A 616 11.72 -17.12 30.18
CA TYR A 616 10.70 -17.09 29.14
C TYR A 616 10.80 -18.29 28.18
N LYS A 617 9.65 -18.74 27.69
CA LYS A 617 9.54 -19.75 26.62
C LYS A 617 8.91 -19.12 25.39
N GLU A 618 9.50 -19.33 24.23
CA GLU A 618 8.92 -18.95 22.93
C GLU A 618 8.42 -20.20 22.21
N ARG A 619 7.20 -20.13 21.66
CA ARG A 619 6.65 -21.14 20.76
C ARG A 619 5.98 -20.47 19.57
N GLU A 620 6.27 -20.93 18.37
CA GLU A 620 5.57 -20.50 17.16
C GLU A 620 4.59 -21.58 16.68
N PHE A 621 3.41 -21.18 16.20
CA PHE A 621 2.42 -22.09 15.63
C PHE A 621 1.56 -21.40 14.56
N VAL A 622 0.88 -22.19 13.70
CA VAL A 622 -0.07 -21.65 12.70
C VAL A 622 -1.48 -21.70 13.27
N CYS A 623 -2.13 -20.53 13.41
CA CYS A 623 -3.52 -20.38 13.80
C CYS A 623 -4.44 -20.94 12.70
N LYS A 624 -5.25 -21.95 13.04
CA LYS A 624 -6.23 -22.56 12.12
C LYS A 624 -7.67 -22.03 12.30
N SER A 625 -7.83 -20.89 12.97
CA SER A 625 -9.16 -20.39 13.38
C SER A 625 -9.93 -19.70 12.26
N CYS A 626 -9.25 -19.34 11.18
CA CYS A 626 -9.84 -18.77 9.98
C CYS A 626 -8.92 -19.04 8.78
N SER A 627 -9.39 -18.69 7.58
CA SER A 627 -8.67 -18.86 6.32
C SER A 627 -7.34 -18.10 6.25
N ASN A 628 -7.07 -17.16 7.17
CA ASN A 628 -5.82 -16.38 7.19
C ASN A 628 -4.58 -17.20 7.58
N HIS A 629 -4.74 -18.34 8.26
CA HIS A 629 -3.64 -19.23 8.65
C HIS A 629 -2.42 -18.48 9.23
N CYS A 630 -2.66 -17.56 10.16
CA CYS A 630 -1.63 -16.66 10.68
C CYS A 630 -0.57 -17.45 11.46
N THR A 631 0.71 -17.11 11.27
CA THR A 631 1.78 -17.62 12.13
C THR A 631 1.83 -16.79 13.40
N VAL A 632 1.57 -17.42 14.55
CA VAL A 632 1.47 -16.77 15.85
C VAL A 632 2.64 -17.23 16.74
N LYS A 633 3.33 -16.28 17.34
CA LYS A 633 4.34 -16.49 18.38
C LYS A 633 3.72 -16.33 19.76
N GLU A 634 3.78 -17.37 20.58
CA GLU A 634 3.44 -17.39 21.99
C GLU A 634 4.72 -17.16 22.81
N PHE A 635 4.75 -16.10 23.61
CA PHE A 635 5.77 -15.89 24.64
C PHE A 635 5.16 -16.17 26.00
N THR A 636 5.75 -17.10 26.75
CA THR A 636 5.38 -17.37 28.13
C THR A 636 6.47 -16.79 29.03
N VAL A 637 6.18 -15.72 29.78
CA VAL A 637 7.09 -15.13 30.76
C VAL A 637 6.56 -15.45 32.14
N GLU A 638 7.30 -16.21 32.95
CA GLU A 638 6.89 -16.61 34.31
C GLU A 638 5.47 -17.22 34.41
N GLY A 639 5.05 -17.96 33.37
CA GLY A 639 3.73 -18.61 33.30
C GLY A 639 2.64 -17.76 32.65
N GLU A 640 2.85 -16.45 32.45
CA GLU A 640 1.94 -15.60 31.70
C GLU A 640 2.20 -15.64 30.20
N LYS A 641 1.14 -15.89 29.43
CA LYS A 641 1.21 -15.97 27.97
C LYS A 641 0.88 -14.64 27.30
N SER A 642 1.66 -14.28 26.30
CA SER A 642 1.38 -13.24 25.33
C SER A 642 1.54 -13.78 23.91
N TYR A 643 0.79 -13.24 22.96
CA TYR A 643 0.72 -13.76 21.60
C TYR A 643 0.90 -12.65 20.57
N TRP A 644 1.57 -12.98 19.46
CA TRP A 644 1.94 -12.03 18.42
C TRP A 644 1.83 -12.65 17.03
N GLY A 645 1.46 -11.87 16.01
CA GLY A 645 1.47 -12.32 14.61
C GLY A 645 0.12 -12.80 14.08
N ASP A 646 -0.95 -12.72 14.86
CA ASP A 646 -2.31 -12.92 14.36
C ASP A 646 -2.85 -11.67 13.65
N LYS A 647 -3.44 -11.85 12.46
CA LYS A 647 -4.02 -10.75 11.67
C LYS A 647 -5.40 -10.32 12.18
N CYS A 648 -6.16 -11.26 12.74
CA CYS A 648 -7.49 -10.94 13.23
C CYS A 648 -7.44 -10.20 14.56
N SER A 649 -6.37 -10.31 15.35
CA SER A 649 -6.26 -9.76 16.71
C SER A 649 -7.40 -10.16 17.68
N VAL A 650 -8.33 -11.04 17.27
CA VAL A 650 -9.52 -11.44 18.05
C VAL A 650 -9.22 -12.62 18.98
N LYS A 651 -8.42 -13.60 18.53
CA LYS A 651 -8.26 -14.86 19.26
C LYS A 651 -7.19 -14.80 20.35
N TYR A 652 -6.08 -14.11 20.07
CA TYR A 652 -4.88 -14.24 20.89
C TYR A 652 -4.50 -12.98 21.67
N ARG A 653 -5.08 -11.81 21.35
CA ARG A 653 -4.97 -10.65 22.25
C ARG A 653 -5.78 -10.95 23.52
N LYS A 654 -5.19 -10.70 24.69
CA LYS A 654 -5.90 -10.80 25.97
C LYS A 654 -7.12 -9.86 25.91
N SER A 655 -8.28 -10.35 26.36
CA SER A 655 -9.45 -9.52 26.65
C SER A 655 -9.10 -8.44 27.66
N SER A 656 -9.80 -7.31 27.59
CA SER A 656 -9.53 -6.03 28.26
C SER A 656 -8.65 -6.03 29.52
N LYS A 657 -7.65 -5.13 29.54
CA LYS A 657 -6.95 -4.66 30.75
C LYS A 657 -7.91 -4.05 31.79
N SER A 658 -9.14 -3.68 31.39
CA SER A 658 -10.18 -3.12 32.25
C SER A 658 -11.04 -4.17 32.96
N GLY A 659 -11.04 -5.44 32.51
CA GLY A 659 -11.88 -6.52 33.05
C GLY A 659 -13.38 -6.36 32.77
N LYS A 660 -13.81 -5.32 32.06
CA LYS A 660 -15.23 -5.02 31.79
C LYS A 660 -15.66 -5.63 30.44
N LYS A 661 -16.79 -6.36 30.43
CA LYS A 661 -17.48 -6.83 29.22
C LYS A 661 -18.50 -5.80 28.76
N SER A 662 -18.87 -5.82 27.48
CA SER A 662 -20.02 -5.06 26.97
C SER A 662 -21.28 -5.48 27.74
N PRO A 663 -22.11 -4.54 28.26
CA PRO A 663 -23.41 -4.84 28.86
C PRO A 663 -24.45 -5.41 27.88
N VAL A 664 -24.18 -5.37 26.57
CA VAL A 664 -25.09 -5.86 25.52
C VAL A 664 -24.40 -6.84 24.59
N ASP A 665 -25.17 -7.79 24.06
CA ASP A 665 -24.74 -8.68 22.98
C ASP A 665 -24.43 -7.90 21.70
N SER A 666 -23.56 -8.47 20.86
CA SER A 666 -23.14 -7.84 19.61
C SER A 666 -24.32 -7.62 18.66
N LEU A 667 -24.62 -6.35 18.38
CA LEU A 667 -25.70 -5.96 17.47
C LEU A 667 -25.42 -6.37 16.01
N PHE A 668 -24.14 -6.58 15.65
CA PHE A 668 -23.74 -7.09 14.35
C PHE A 668 -24.21 -8.53 14.14
N LEU A 669 -24.02 -9.39 15.15
CA LEU A 669 -24.49 -10.78 15.12
C LEU A 669 -26.02 -10.85 15.14
N GLU A 670 -26.68 -9.97 15.90
CA GLU A 670 -28.15 -9.90 15.94
C GLU A 670 -28.73 -9.49 14.59
N ARG A 671 -28.10 -8.55 13.87
CA ARG A 671 -28.51 -8.20 12.51
C ARG A 671 -28.43 -9.40 11.57
N GLU A 672 -27.36 -10.17 11.64
CA GLU A 672 -27.20 -11.39 10.82
C GLU A 672 -28.26 -12.43 11.15
N LYS A 673 -28.53 -12.65 12.44
CA LYS A 673 -29.58 -13.56 12.90
C LYS A 673 -30.95 -13.15 12.38
N TYR A 674 -31.31 -11.86 12.43
CA TYR A 674 -32.59 -11.40 11.88
C TYR A 674 -32.67 -11.55 10.36
N ILE A 675 -31.57 -11.33 9.64
CA ILE A 675 -31.52 -11.59 8.19
C ILE A 675 -31.78 -13.06 7.90
N GLU A 676 -31.11 -13.97 8.61
CA GLU A 676 -31.29 -15.42 8.42
C GLU A 676 -32.69 -15.89 8.81
N GLU A 677 -33.23 -15.40 9.93
CA GLU A 677 -34.59 -15.70 10.37
C GLU A 677 -35.63 -15.29 9.32
N ILE A 678 -35.52 -14.07 8.77
CA ILE A 678 -36.44 -13.58 7.74
C ILE A 678 -36.28 -14.39 6.43
N ILE A 679 -35.04 -14.72 6.06
CA ILE A 679 -34.76 -15.54 4.88
C ILE A 679 -35.36 -16.94 5.02
N GLN A 680 -35.20 -17.61 6.17
CA GLN A 680 -35.71 -18.96 6.40
C GLN A 680 -37.25 -19.00 6.50
N ASN A 681 -37.86 -17.96 7.06
CA ASN A 681 -39.32 -17.86 7.19
C ASN A 681 -40.04 -17.56 5.86
N ASN A 682 -39.31 -17.11 4.84
CA ASN A 682 -39.87 -16.94 3.51
C ASN A 682 -40.08 -18.31 2.84
N LYS A 683 -41.33 -18.81 2.92
CA LYS A 683 -41.73 -20.06 2.24
C LYS A 683 -41.41 -19.98 0.74
N GLN A 684 -40.61 -20.93 0.27
CA GLN A 684 -40.41 -21.15 -1.16
C GLN A 684 -41.74 -21.58 -1.77
N CYS A 685 -42.26 -20.85 -2.76
CA CYS A 685 -43.39 -21.35 -3.55
C CYS A 685 -42.95 -22.64 -4.26
N ASN A 686 -43.84 -23.64 -4.38
CA ASN A 686 -43.59 -24.84 -5.19
C ASN A 686 -42.96 -24.42 -6.52
N SER A 687 -41.72 -24.87 -6.77
CA SER A 687 -40.81 -24.25 -7.73
C SER A 687 -41.42 -24.17 -9.14
N ILE A 688 -41.85 -22.97 -9.54
CA ILE A 688 -42.28 -22.71 -10.93
C ILE A 688 -41.03 -22.57 -11.83
N ILE A 689 -39.88 -22.22 -11.24
CA ILE A 689 -38.60 -21.95 -11.94
C ILE A 689 -37.50 -22.79 -11.27
N ASN A 690 -37.01 -23.83 -11.95
CA ASN A 690 -35.97 -24.73 -11.43
C ASN A 690 -34.55 -24.22 -11.74
N GLU A 691 -34.29 -22.93 -11.52
CA GLU A 691 -32.99 -22.30 -11.78
C GLU A 691 -32.36 -21.79 -10.47
N GLU A 692 -31.04 -21.81 -10.41
CA GLU A 692 -30.28 -21.29 -9.28
C GLU A 692 -29.86 -19.83 -9.52
N ILE A 693 -30.01 -19.01 -8.48
CA ILE A 693 -29.56 -17.62 -8.52
C ILE A 693 -28.63 -17.32 -7.35
N TYR A 694 -27.42 -16.89 -7.65
CA TYR A 694 -26.41 -16.52 -6.68
C TYR A 694 -26.43 -15.01 -6.42
N ILE A 695 -26.59 -14.61 -5.17
CA ILE A 695 -26.56 -13.20 -4.74
C ILE A 695 -25.27 -12.96 -3.93
N PRO A 696 -24.25 -12.29 -4.49
CA PRO A 696 -22.99 -12.08 -3.80
C PRO A 696 -23.17 -11.18 -2.57
N TYR A 697 -22.49 -11.53 -1.46
CA TYR A 697 -22.47 -10.74 -0.22
C TYR A 697 -21.45 -9.60 -0.36
N THR A 698 -21.80 -8.56 -1.12
CA THR A 698 -20.86 -7.46 -1.41
C THR A 698 -21.55 -6.13 -1.66
N LEU A 699 -20.86 -5.02 -1.38
CA LEU A 699 -21.34 -3.64 -1.52
C LEU A 699 -22.79 -3.46 -0.98
N PHE A 700 -23.69 -2.92 -1.80
CA PHE A 700 -25.06 -2.57 -1.40
C PHE A 700 -25.99 -3.78 -1.31
N ASN A 701 -25.61 -4.94 -1.85
CA ASN A 701 -26.35 -6.19 -1.60
C ASN A 701 -26.32 -6.60 -0.13
N ILE A 702 -25.32 -6.16 0.66
CA ILE A 702 -25.28 -6.39 2.11
C ILE A 702 -26.47 -5.71 2.82
N ASP A 703 -26.90 -4.55 2.32
CA ASP A 703 -28.05 -3.81 2.85
C ASP A 703 -29.39 -4.38 2.34
N LYS A 704 -29.42 -4.80 1.07
CA LYS A 704 -30.62 -5.29 0.37
C LYS A 704 -30.75 -6.81 0.28
N MET A 705 -29.99 -7.56 1.08
CA MET A 705 -29.96 -9.01 1.02
C MET A 705 -31.35 -9.63 1.26
N VAL A 706 -32.07 -9.14 2.27
CA VAL A 706 -33.43 -9.61 2.59
C VAL A 706 -34.40 -9.32 1.45
N PHE A 707 -34.36 -8.11 0.88
CA PHE A 707 -35.17 -7.75 -0.27
C PHE A 707 -34.94 -8.71 -1.45
N TRP A 708 -33.70 -8.86 -1.89
CA TRP A 708 -33.39 -9.68 -3.07
C TRP A 708 -33.67 -11.16 -2.85
N HIS A 709 -33.31 -11.68 -1.68
CA HIS A 709 -33.59 -13.08 -1.36
C HIS A 709 -35.11 -13.33 -1.34
N THR A 710 -35.88 -12.47 -0.67
CA THR A 710 -37.35 -12.60 -0.60
C THR A 710 -37.98 -12.55 -1.99
N TYR A 711 -37.53 -11.62 -2.84
CA TYR A 711 -38.02 -11.47 -4.21
C TYR A 711 -37.82 -12.77 -5.03
N PHE A 712 -36.59 -13.27 -5.11
CA PHE A 712 -36.30 -14.46 -5.92
C PHE A 712 -36.90 -15.75 -5.35
N SER A 713 -36.93 -15.92 -4.03
CA SER A 713 -37.58 -17.07 -3.39
C SER A 713 -39.08 -17.12 -3.69
N ASN A 714 -39.76 -15.97 -3.70
CA ASN A 714 -41.19 -15.88 -4.02
C ASN A 714 -41.49 -16.02 -5.52
N LEU A 715 -40.49 -15.82 -6.39
CA LEU A 715 -40.58 -16.17 -7.81
C LEU A 715 -40.35 -17.66 -8.08
N GLY A 716 -39.85 -18.41 -7.09
CA GLY A 716 -39.64 -19.85 -7.17
C GLY A 716 -38.19 -20.29 -7.46
N PHE A 717 -37.23 -19.36 -7.49
CA PHE A 717 -35.81 -19.70 -7.69
C PHE A 717 -35.21 -20.40 -6.46
N LYS A 718 -34.14 -21.19 -6.68
CA LYS A 718 -33.23 -21.61 -5.62
C LYS A 718 -32.20 -20.51 -5.40
N VAL A 719 -32.35 -19.76 -4.31
CA VAL A 719 -31.51 -18.61 -4.00
C VAL A 719 -30.30 -19.06 -3.18
N ILE A 720 -29.10 -18.73 -3.66
CA ILE A 720 -27.83 -18.98 -2.97
C ILE A 720 -27.30 -17.63 -2.48
N LYS A 721 -27.28 -17.43 -1.17
CA LYS A 721 -26.61 -16.29 -0.53
C LYS A 721 -25.09 -16.49 -0.65
N GLY A 722 -24.40 -15.47 -1.11
CA GLY A 722 -22.95 -15.51 -1.25
C GLY A 722 -22.20 -15.62 0.07
N GLU A 723 -20.99 -16.16 0.00
CA GLU A 723 -20.11 -16.30 1.16
C GLU A 723 -19.60 -14.93 1.62
N LYS A 724 -19.23 -14.83 2.90
CA LYS A 724 -18.57 -13.64 3.43
C LYS A 724 -17.19 -13.47 2.77
N SER A 725 -16.76 -12.22 2.66
CA SER A 725 -15.45 -11.86 2.12
C SER A 725 -14.31 -12.54 2.87
N SER A 726 -13.23 -12.78 2.13
CA SER A 726 -11.98 -13.30 2.67
C SER A 726 -10.80 -12.68 1.92
N SER A 727 -9.61 -12.78 2.51
CA SER A 727 -8.38 -12.34 1.85
C SER A 727 -8.14 -13.02 0.49
N VAL A 728 -8.66 -14.23 0.26
CA VAL A 728 -8.63 -14.91 -1.05
C VAL A 728 -9.49 -14.14 -2.06
N THR A 729 -10.75 -13.88 -1.70
CA THR A 729 -11.70 -13.11 -2.51
C THR A 729 -11.16 -11.71 -2.84
N GLY A 730 -10.56 -11.03 -1.84
CA GLY A 730 -9.97 -9.72 -2.00
C GLY A 730 -8.77 -9.71 -2.96
N ASN A 731 -7.84 -10.66 -2.83
CA ASN A 731 -6.69 -10.76 -3.74
C ASN A 731 -7.12 -11.01 -5.18
N ARG A 732 -8.09 -11.91 -5.36
CA ARG A 732 -8.67 -12.22 -6.66
C ARG A 732 -9.33 -11.00 -7.30
N GLY A 733 -10.08 -10.25 -6.50
CA GLY A 733 -10.70 -9.00 -6.92
C GLY A 733 -9.70 -7.96 -7.41
N ILE A 734 -8.55 -7.83 -6.73
CA ILE A 734 -7.47 -6.92 -7.16
C ILE A 734 -6.85 -7.40 -8.47
N GLU A 735 -6.61 -8.70 -8.63
CA GLU A 735 -5.96 -9.28 -9.82
C GLU A 735 -6.78 -9.07 -11.11
N VAL A 736 -8.11 -9.18 -11.02
CA VAL A 736 -9.00 -9.03 -12.19
C VAL A 736 -9.46 -7.58 -12.43
N SER A 737 -9.09 -6.64 -11.56
CA SER A 737 -9.56 -5.26 -11.67
C SER A 737 -8.84 -4.53 -12.80
N ALA A 738 -9.55 -4.23 -13.89
CA ALA A 738 -8.97 -3.50 -15.03
C ALA A 738 -8.65 -2.02 -14.71
N ALA A 739 -9.50 -1.40 -13.90
CA ALA A 739 -9.33 -0.06 -13.36
C ALA A 739 -8.88 -0.13 -11.89
N ASP A 740 -8.51 1.02 -11.30
CA ASP A 740 -8.08 1.12 -9.90
C ASP A 740 -9.12 1.81 -8.98
N PRO A 741 -10.33 1.24 -8.80
CA PRO A 741 -11.35 1.80 -7.91
C PRO A 741 -11.00 1.60 -6.43
N CYS A 742 -11.88 2.00 -5.52
CA CYS A 742 -11.73 1.71 -4.10
C CYS A 742 -11.80 0.19 -3.83
N PHE A 743 -11.16 -0.26 -2.75
CA PHE A 743 -11.05 -1.69 -2.42
C PHE A 743 -12.41 -2.44 -2.34
N PRO A 744 -13.51 -1.88 -1.82
CA PRO A 744 -14.82 -2.54 -1.85
C PRO A 744 -15.30 -2.95 -3.25
N VAL A 745 -14.96 -2.15 -4.28
CA VAL A 745 -15.32 -2.44 -5.68
C VAL A 745 -14.43 -3.55 -6.24
N GLN A 746 -13.13 -3.53 -5.92
CA GLN A 746 -12.21 -4.61 -6.29
C GLN A 746 -12.66 -5.93 -5.64
N LEU A 747 -12.95 -5.91 -4.34
CA LEU A 747 -13.47 -7.06 -3.59
C LEU A 747 -14.77 -7.60 -4.21
N SER A 748 -15.65 -6.72 -4.69
CA SER A 748 -16.87 -7.13 -5.39
C SER A 748 -16.59 -7.88 -6.69
N LEU A 749 -15.57 -7.49 -7.46
CA LEU A 749 -15.15 -8.24 -8.64
C LEU A 749 -14.67 -9.64 -8.25
N GLY A 750 -13.95 -9.77 -7.13
CA GLY A 750 -13.54 -11.07 -6.57
C GLY A 750 -14.75 -11.96 -6.28
N HIS A 751 -15.75 -11.42 -5.58
CA HIS A 751 -17.03 -12.10 -5.32
C HIS A 751 -17.73 -12.57 -6.60
N LEU A 752 -17.72 -11.75 -7.65
CA LEU A 752 -18.33 -12.12 -8.92
C LEU A 752 -17.57 -13.25 -9.60
N VAL A 753 -16.22 -13.24 -9.58
CA VAL A 753 -15.43 -14.35 -10.14
C VAL A 753 -15.75 -15.65 -9.39
N ASP A 754 -15.74 -15.62 -8.06
CA ASP A 754 -16.04 -16.80 -7.24
C ASP A 754 -17.47 -17.32 -7.49
N ALA A 755 -18.43 -16.41 -7.67
CA ALA A 755 -19.81 -16.76 -8.00
C ALA A 755 -19.95 -17.47 -9.35
N PHE A 756 -19.21 -17.03 -10.37
CA PHE A 756 -19.27 -17.64 -11.71
C PHE A 756 -18.57 -18.99 -11.79
N GLU A 757 -17.47 -19.17 -11.07
CA GLU A 757 -16.71 -20.41 -11.04
C GLU A 757 -17.38 -21.52 -10.23
N LYS A 758 -18.17 -21.17 -9.20
CA LYS A 758 -19.02 -22.11 -8.45
C LYS A 758 -20.22 -22.64 -9.28
N ASN A 759 -20.25 -22.39 -10.58
CA ASN A 759 -21.17 -22.94 -11.58
C ASN A 759 -22.69 -22.71 -11.34
N SER A 760 -23.06 -21.57 -10.74
CA SER A 760 -24.46 -21.14 -10.62
C SER A 760 -25.11 -20.82 -11.99
N SER A 761 -26.39 -21.14 -12.21
CA SER A 761 -27.07 -20.79 -13.47
C SER A 761 -27.01 -19.29 -13.75
N TYR A 762 -27.32 -18.47 -12.73
CA TYR A 762 -27.29 -17.03 -12.80
C TYR A 762 -26.61 -16.39 -11.59
N VAL A 763 -25.89 -15.29 -11.82
CA VAL A 763 -25.38 -14.40 -10.78
C VAL A 763 -26.16 -13.09 -10.83
N PHE A 764 -26.68 -12.64 -9.70
CA PHE A 764 -27.50 -11.43 -9.61
C PHE A 764 -26.74 -10.27 -8.97
N TYR A 765 -26.59 -9.19 -9.74
CA TYR A 765 -26.10 -7.92 -9.21
C TYR A 765 -26.81 -6.75 -9.92
N PRO A 766 -27.76 -6.07 -9.25
CA PRO A 766 -28.58 -5.04 -9.87
C PRO A 766 -27.80 -3.73 -10.09
N ASN A 767 -28.18 -3.00 -11.13
CA ASN A 767 -27.80 -1.59 -11.29
C ASN A 767 -28.79 -0.74 -10.49
N VAL A 768 -28.53 -0.57 -9.20
CA VAL A 768 -29.32 0.30 -8.33
C VAL A 768 -28.86 1.74 -8.55
N ILE A 769 -29.73 2.62 -9.01
CA ILE A 769 -29.37 4.02 -9.31
C ILE A 769 -29.54 4.90 -8.08
N ASN A 770 -30.69 4.74 -7.41
CA ASN A 770 -31.04 5.49 -6.21
C ASN A 770 -31.69 4.58 -5.15
N GLU A 771 -31.66 5.05 -3.91
CA GLU A 771 -32.16 4.32 -2.74
C GLU A 771 -33.45 4.96 -2.22
N GLN A 772 -34.23 4.22 -1.41
CA GLN A 772 -35.43 4.78 -0.77
C GLN A 772 -35.04 5.98 0.11
N ASP A 773 -35.78 7.08 -0.06
CA ASP A 773 -35.69 8.30 0.74
C ASP A 773 -37.13 8.81 0.96
N PHE A 774 -37.44 9.19 2.19
CA PHE A 774 -38.78 9.63 2.60
C PHE A 774 -38.85 11.14 2.85
N SER A 775 -37.76 11.87 2.60
CA SER A 775 -37.76 13.34 2.65
C SER A 775 -38.16 13.96 1.32
N ASP A 776 -38.44 15.26 1.34
CA ASP A 776 -38.72 16.07 0.15
C ASP A 776 -37.48 16.41 -0.73
N SER A 777 -36.27 15.98 -0.35
CA SER A 777 -35.05 16.23 -1.14
C SER A 777 -35.09 15.54 -2.50
N ASP A 778 -34.61 16.17 -3.58
CA ASP A 778 -34.57 15.63 -4.95
C ASP A 778 -33.49 14.56 -5.23
N SER A 779 -32.54 14.35 -4.30
CA SER A 779 -31.39 13.47 -4.54
C SER A 779 -31.34 12.28 -3.58
N SER A 780 -31.13 11.06 -4.11
CA SER A 780 -30.96 9.84 -3.31
C SER A 780 -30.04 8.82 -4.01
N TYR A 781 -29.01 9.30 -4.70
CA TYR A 781 -28.16 8.43 -5.53
C TYR A 781 -27.19 7.61 -4.69
N ILE A 782 -26.87 6.40 -5.17
CA ILE A 782 -25.79 5.60 -4.59
C ILE A 782 -24.46 5.87 -5.31
N CYS A 783 -23.35 5.34 -4.79
CA CYS A 783 -22.02 5.52 -5.38
C CYS A 783 -21.99 5.09 -6.87
N PRO A 784 -21.40 5.88 -7.80
CA PRO A 784 -21.36 5.55 -9.22
C PRO A 784 -20.71 4.19 -9.50
N TRP A 785 -19.66 3.83 -8.76
CA TRP A 785 -19.05 2.50 -8.87
C TRP A 785 -20.02 1.36 -8.50
N GLY A 786 -20.91 1.59 -7.53
CA GLY A 786 -21.95 0.63 -7.19
C GLY A 786 -23.01 0.50 -8.28
N GLN A 787 -23.41 1.63 -8.88
CA GLN A 787 -24.36 1.65 -10.01
C GLN A 787 -23.77 0.88 -11.21
N THR A 788 -22.52 1.16 -11.55
CA THR A 788 -21.90 0.63 -12.77
C THR A 788 -21.15 -0.69 -12.58
N LEU A 789 -21.05 -1.24 -11.36
CA LEU A 789 -20.36 -2.51 -11.13
C LEU A 789 -20.74 -3.63 -12.11
N PRO A 790 -22.04 -3.93 -12.38
CA PRO A 790 -22.38 -5.00 -13.31
C PRO A 790 -21.89 -4.72 -14.73
N LEU A 791 -21.84 -3.44 -15.14
CA LEU A 791 -21.32 -3.04 -16.46
C LEU A 791 -19.80 -3.17 -16.52
N VAL A 792 -19.10 -2.82 -15.43
CA VAL A 792 -17.65 -3.01 -15.29
C VAL A 792 -17.33 -4.50 -15.35
N ALA A 793 -18.01 -5.32 -14.55
CA ALA A 793 -17.85 -6.77 -14.52
C ALA A 793 -18.07 -7.40 -15.90
N LYS A 794 -19.05 -6.92 -16.67
CA LYS A 794 -19.29 -7.38 -18.04
C LYS A 794 -18.05 -7.18 -18.92
N HIS A 795 -17.31 -6.10 -18.76
CA HIS A 795 -16.15 -5.76 -19.59
C HIS A 795 -14.81 -6.20 -19.01
N THR A 796 -14.76 -6.64 -17.75
CA THR A 796 -13.59 -7.27 -17.15
C THR A 796 -13.22 -8.55 -17.92
N PRO A 797 -11.99 -8.68 -18.47
CA PRO A 797 -11.57 -9.83 -19.28
C PRO A 797 -11.89 -11.19 -18.64
N ALA A 798 -11.52 -11.36 -17.36
CA ALA A 798 -11.77 -12.60 -16.60
C ALA A 798 -13.26 -12.99 -16.47
N LEU A 799 -14.17 -12.01 -16.55
CA LEU A 799 -15.62 -12.19 -16.38
C LEU A 799 -16.40 -12.13 -17.70
N SER A 800 -15.74 -11.70 -18.79
CA SER A 800 -16.37 -11.46 -20.10
C SER A 800 -16.99 -12.71 -20.74
N LYS A 801 -16.49 -13.90 -20.42
CA LYS A 801 -17.10 -15.18 -20.84
C LYS A 801 -18.42 -15.51 -20.14
N TYR A 802 -18.72 -14.87 -19.01
CA TYR A 802 -19.92 -15.14 -18.21
C TYR A 802 -21.04 -14.11 -18.38
N ARG A 803 -20.90 -13.17 -19.32
CA ARG A 803 -21.83 -12.04 -19.53
C ARG A 803 -23.31 -12.43 -19.59
N ASN A 804 -23.63 -13.59 -20.16
CA ASN A 804 -25.02 -14.05 -20.33
C ASN A 804 -25.65 -14.60 -19.04
N ARG A 805 -24.82 -14.97 -18.05
CA ARG A 805 -25.24 -15.47 -16.73
C ARG A 805 -25.44 -14.33 -15.71
N LEU A 806 -25.00 -13.11 -16.00
CA LEU A 806 -25.19 -11.95 -15.12
C LEU A 806 -26.59 -11.33 -15.28
N LEU A 807 -27.35 -11.26 -14.19
CA LEU A 807 -28.63 -10.56 -14.10
C LEU A 807 -28.45 -9.22 -13.39
N TYR A 808 -28.71 -8.11 -14.09
CA TYR A 808 -28.47 -6.75 -13.59
C TYR A 808 -29.61 -5.80 -13.98
N PRO A 809 -30.81 -5.92 -13.37
CA PRO A 809 -31.90 -5.00 -13.64
C PRO A 809 -31.52 -3.57 -13.22
N ASN A 810 -32.02 -2.56 -13.94
CA ASN A 810 -31.97 -1.17 -13.49
C ASN A 810 -33.06 -0.98 -12.44
N VAL A 811 -32.71 -0.47 -11.26
CA VAL A 811 -33.67 -0.29 -10.15
C VAL A 811 -33.54 1.09 -9.54
N GLN A 812 -34.68 1.79 -9.43
CA GLN A 812 -34.79 3.09 -8.79
C GLN A 812 -35.75 3.01 -7.61
N PHE A 813 -35.21 2.75 -6.42
CA PHE A 813 -36.03 2.57 -5.22
C PHE A 813 -36.74 3.84 -4.76
N ARG A 814 -36.19 5.02 -5.05
CA ARG A 814 -36.78 6.31 -4.72
C ARG A 814 -38.13 6.53 -5.42
N GLU A 815 -38.30 6.00 -6.62
CA GLU A 815 -39.51 6.15 -7.44
C GLU A 815 -40.69 5.30 -6.92
N GLY A 816 -40.47 4.56 -5.83
CA GLY A 816 -41.49 3.79 -5.14
C GLY A 816 -41.75 2.41 -5.73
N GLU A 817 -42.56 1.64 -5.00
CA GLU A 817 -42.81 0.22 -5.24
C GLU A 817 -43.33 -0.07 -6.67
N LYS A 818 -44.24 0.76 -7.19
CA LYS A 818 -44.84 0.56 -8.53
C LYS A 818 -43.80 0.63 -9.65
N ILE A 819 -42.86 1.57 -9.56
CA ILE A 819 -41.80 1.73 -10.57
C ILE A 819 -40.78 0.60 -10.46
N VAL A 820 -40.38 0.24 -9.24
CA VAL A 820 -39.51 -0.93 -9.01
C VAL A 820 -40.15 -2.22 -9.56
N ASP A 821 -41.44 -2.44 -9.31
CA ASP A 821 -42.19 -3.58 -9.85
C ASP A 821 -42.25 -3.60 -11.39
N LYS A 822 -42.38 -2.42 -12.03
CA LYS A 822 -42.32 -2.31 -13.49
C LYS A 822 -40.92 -2.67 -14.02
N GLN A 823 -39.87 -2.07 -13.44
CA GLN A 823 -38.48 -2.25 -13.88
C GLN A 823 -37.98 -3.69 -13.70
N LEU A 824 -38.29 -4.32 -12.57
CA LEU A 824 -37.96 -5.72 -12.31
C LEU A 824 -38.74 -6.66 -13.23
N PHE A 825 -39.99 -6.34 -13.58
CA PHE A 825 -40.76 -7.17 -14.50
C PHE A 825 -40.25 -7.10 -15.94
N GLU A 826 -39.83 -5.92 -16.39
CA GLU A 826 -39.27 -5.75 -17.72
C GLU A 826 -37.98 -6.56 -17.92
N SER A 827 -37.17 -6.69 -16.87
CA SER A 827 -35.85 -7.31 -16.91
C SER A 827 -35.85 -8.79 -16.48
N ILE A 828 -36.54 -9.13 -15.40
CA ILE A 828 -36.60 -10.49 -14.82
C ILE A 828 -37.92 -11.17 -15.21
N GLY A 829 -39.05 -10.50 -14.98
CA GLY A 829 -40.38 -11.08 -15.22
C GLY A 829 -40.57 -11.58 -16.65
N LYS A 830 -40.26 -10.75 -17.65
CA LYS A 830 -40.33 -11.13 -19.08
C LYS A 830 -39.32 -12.21 -19.44
N LYS A 831 -38.07 -12.11 -18.95
CA LYS A 831 -36.99 -13.07 -19.25
C LYS A 831 -37.35 -14.49 -18.82
N PHE A 832 -37.98 -14.64 -17.65
CA PHE A 832 -38.36 -15.93 -17.09
C PHE A 832 -39.86 -16.26 -17.24
N ARG A 833 -40.59 -15.52 -18.10
CA ARG A 833 -42.01 -15.74 -18.41
C ARG A 833 -42.91 -15.80 -17.16
N ILE A 834 -42.63 -14.94 -16.19
CA ILE A 834 -43.32 -14.88 -14.90
C ILE A 834 -44.68 -14.18 -15.07
N LYS A 835 -45.74 -14.75 -14.50
CA LYS A 835 -47.06 -14.10 -14.47
C LYS A 835 -46.98 -12.75 -13.73
N ARG A 836 -47.56 -11.69 -14.30
CA ARG A 836 -47.52 -10.34 -13.72
C ARG A 836 -47.98 -10.30 -12.26
N LYS A 837 -49.07 -10.99 -11.93
CA LYS A 837 -49.59 -11.07 -10.55
C LYS A 837 -48.57 -11.67 -9.57
N LEU A 838 -47.98 -12.82 -9.91
CA LEU A 838 -46.95 -13.47 -9.09
C LEU A 838 -45.73 -12.56 -8.91
N HIS A 839 -45.31 -11.87 -9.97
CA HIS A 839 -44.20 -10.92 -9.91
C HIS A 839 -44.50 -9.77 -8.93
N SER A 840 -45.64 -9.10 -9.09
CA SER A 840 -46.02 -7.98 -8.23
C SER A 840 -46.18 -8.42 -6.76
N ASP A 841 -46.73 -9.61 -6.51
CA ASP A 841 -46.81 -10.19 -5.16
C ASP A 841 -45.41 -10.43 -4.57
N ALA A 842 -44.44 -10.89 -5.37
CA ALA A 842 -43.06 -11.11 -4.92
C ALA A 842 -42.34 -9.79 -4.59
N VAL A 843 -42.57 -8.73 -5.37
CA VAL A 843 -42.01 -7.39 -5.09
C VAL A 843 -42.60 -6.83 -3.79
N LEU A 844 -43.93 -6.85 -3.64
CA LEU A 844 -44.60 -6.38 -2.42
C LEU A 844 -44.08 -7.10 -1.17
N LYS A 845 -43.91 -8.43 -1.23
CA LYS A 845 -43.34 -9.21 -0.13
C LYS A 845 -41.89 -8.82 0.17
N ALA A 846 -41.08 -8.54 -0.85
CA ALA A 846 -39.69 -8.11 -0.67
C ALA A 846 -39.60 -6.74 0.05
N PHE A 847 -40.44 -5.78 -0.30
CA PHE A 847 -40.54 -4.50 0.43
C PHE A 847 -40.94 -4.72 1.90
N LYS A 848 -41.98 -5.53 2.15
CA LYS A 848 -42.42 -5.85 3.51
C LYS A 848 -41.35 -6.56 4.34
N ALA A 849 -40.60 -7.49 3.74
CA ALA A 849 -39.53 -8.18 4.44
C ALA A 849 -38.37 -7.25 4.80
N GLN A 850 -38.00 -6.32 3.91
CA GLN A 850 -36.97 -5.32 4.20
C GLN A 850 -37.41 -4.34 5.30
N ASP A 851 -38.68 -3.92 5.30
CA ASP A 851 -39.24 -3.06 6.35
C ASP A 851 -39.33 -3.80 7.71
N LEU A 852 -39.68 -5.09 7.70
CA LEU A 852 -39.64 -5.93 8.90
C LEU A 852 -38.25 -6.01 9.52
N LEU A 853 -37.20 -6.20 8.70
CA LEU A 853 -35.81 -6.17 9.17
C LEU A 853 -35.50 -4.82 9.84
N TYR A 854 -35.85 -3.71 9.19
CA TYR A 854 -35.62 -2.37 9.71
C TYR A 854 -36.29 -2.15 11.08
N ARG A 855 -37.55 -2.55 11.24
CA ARG A 855 -38.26 -2.44 12.52
C ARG A 855 -37.58 -3.28 13.62
N LYS A 856 -37.18 -4.51 13.31
CA LYS A 856 -36.50 -5.40 14.28
C LYS A 856 -35.16 -4.82 14.77
N ILE A 857 -34.33 -4.29 13.86
CA ILE A 857 -33.02 -3.73 14.24
C ILE A 857 -33.17 -2.43 15.06
N ILE A 858 -34.12 -1.56 14.72
CA ILE A 858 -34.39 -0.32 15.49
C ILE A 858 -34.90 -0.65 16.90
N ASP A 859 -35.81 -1.62 17.03
CA ASP A 859 -36.32 -2.07 18.33
C ASP A 859 -35.20 -2.65 19.21
N LYS A 860 -34.37 -3.54 18.64
CA LYS A 860 -33.20 -4.11 19.36
C LYS A 860 -32.20 -3.02 19.75
N GLY A 861 -31.92 -2.08 18.86
CA GLY A 861 -30.96 -1.00 19.09
C GLY A 861 -31.42 -0.03 20.17
N SER A 862 -32.69 0.36 20.14
CA SER A 862 -33.30 1.21 21.17
C SER A 862 -33.22 0.57 22.56
N ARG A 863 -33.44 -0.75 22.66
CA ARG A 863 -33.25 -1.48 23.92
C ARG A 863 -31.78 -1.53 24.36
N ALA A 864 -30.87 -1.78 23.43
CA ALA A 864 -29.44 -1.85 23.73
C ALA A 864 -28.89 -0.51 24.23
N VAL A 865 -29.26 0.61 23.59
CA VAL A 865 -28.86 1.96 24.03
C VAL A 865 -29.37 2.26 25.45
N ARG A 866 -30.62 1.86 25.78
CA ARG A 866 -31.13 2.01 27.16
C ARG A 866 -30.28 1.23 28.17
N ILE A 867 -29.99 -0.04 27.89
CA ILE A 867 -29.16 -0.88 28.77
C ILE A 867 -27.75 -0.29 28.96
N ILE A 868 -27.17 0.28 27.89
CA ILE A 868 -25.86 0.92 27.94
C ILE A 868 -25.89 2.18 28.82
N ASN A 869 -26.91 3.02 28.64
CA ASN A 869 -27.09 4.25 29.41
C ASN A 869 -27.38 3.94 30.89
N ASP A 870 -28.23 2.96 31.19
CA ASP A 870 -28.53 2.49 32.55
C ASP A 870 -27.27 1.96 33.26
N ALA A 871 -26.29 1.48 32.49
CA ALA A 871 -24.99 1.04 33.00
C ALA A 871 -23.95 2.19 33.11
N GLU A 872 -24.33 3.42 32.76
CA GLU A 872 -23.45 4.60 32.69
C GLU A 872 -22.17 4.34 31.87
N ARG A 873 -22.30 3.58 30.78
CA ARG A 873 -21.17 3.19 29.93
C ARG A 873 -21.08 4.09 28.69
N PRO A 874 -19.90 4.64 28.36
CA PRO A 874 -19.68 5.19 27.03
C PRO A 874 -19.75 4.09 25.96
N PHE A 875 -20.27 4.44 24.80
CA PHE A 875 -20.38 3.52 23.66
C PHE A 875 -20.02 4.19 22.34
N ILE A 876 -19.72 3.34 21.35
CA ILE A 876 -19.39 3.77 20.01
C ILE A 876 -20.60 3.63 19.10
N LEU A 877 -21.03 4.74 18.49
CA LEU A 877 -21.86 4.72 17.30
C LEU A 877 -20.97 4.52 16.08
N LEU A 878 -21.05 3.34 15.47
CA LEU A 878 -20.31 3.03 14.25
C LEU A 878 -21.09 3.52 13.03
N VAL A 879 -20.55 4.50 12.33
CA VAL A 879 -21.14 5.06 11.12
C VAL A 879 -20.31 4.69 9.89
N GLY A 880 -20.99 4.49 8.76
CA GLY A 880 -20.33 4.13 7.52
C GLY A 880 -21.31 3.53 6.53
N ARG A 881 -20.80 3.11 5.37
CA ARG A 881 -21.62 2.38 4.40
C ARG A 881 -21.85 0.95 4.89
N PRO A 882 -22.93 0.27 4.48
CA PRO A 882 -23.22 -1.10 4.92
C PRO A 882 -22.04 -2.05 4.76
N TYR A 883 -21.33 -1.97 3.63
CA TYR A 883 -20.13 -2.78 3.40
C TYR A 883 -18.91 -2.35 4.23
N ASN A 884 -18.82 -1.11 4.72
CA ASN A 884 -17.77 -0.72 5.66
C ASN A 884 -18.08 -1.17 7.09
N MET A 885 -19.36 -1.38 7.43
CA MET A 885 -19.77 -1.75 8.79
C MET A 885 -19.88 -3.27 8.98
N TYR A 886 -20.36 -4.01 7.98
CA TYR A 886 -20.70 -5.44 8.11
C TYR A 886 -19.81 -6.41 7.32
N ASP A 887 -18.91 -5.90 6.47
CA ASP A 887 -17.93 -6.76 5.81
C ASP A 887 -16.63 -6.75 6.63
N PHE A 888 -16.37 -7.85 7.32
CA PHE A 888 -15.24 -7.96 8.24
C PHE A 888 -13.86 -7.95 7.56
N GLU A 889 -13.79 -8.31 6.28
CA GLU A 889 -12.56 -8.16 5.49
C GLU A 889 -12.30 -6.67 5.20
N LEU A 890 -13.35 -5.89 4.94
CA LEU A 890 -13.24 -4.45 4.68
C LEU A 890 -13.01 -3.64 5.95
N ASN A 891 -13.57 -4.07 7.08
CA ASN A 891 -13.53 -3.32 8.34
C ASN A 891 -12.46 -3.82 9.33
N LEU A 892 -11.65 -4.82 8.94
CA LEU A 892 -10.61 -5.43 9.78
C LEU A 892 -11.12 -5.92 11.14
N HIS A 893 -12.36 -6.38 11.24
CA HIS A 893 -12.99 -6.79 12.51
C HIS A 893 -12.98 -5.71 13.61
N ILE A 894 -12.98 -4.42 13.24
CA ILE A 894 -12.99 -3.32 14.22
C ILE A 894 -14.14 -3.43 15.25
N PRO A 895 -15.39 -3.75 14.86
CA PRO A 895 -16.48 -3.89 15.84
C PRO A 895 -16.18 -4.96 16.90
N ASP A 896 -15.77 -6.15 16.46
CA ASP A 896 -15.41 -7.27 17.36
C ASP A 896 -14.27 -6.89 18.31
N LYS A 897 -13.31 -6.10 17.83
CA LYS A 897 -12.16 -5.65 18.63
C LYS A 897 -12.56 -4.63 19.69
N LEU A 898 -13.41 -3.67 19.35
CA LEU A 898 -13.97 -2.71 20.29
C LEU A 898 -14.69 -3.42 21.44
N GLU A 899 -15.54 -4.40 21.10
CA GLU A 899 -16.32 -5.15 22.08
C GLU A 899 -15.43 -6.11 22.91
N ASN A 900 -14.58 -6.92 22.27
CA ASN A 900 -13.84 -8.00 22.94
C ASN A 900 -12.52 -7.57 23.58
N ILE A 901 -11.81 -6.60 22.97
CA ILE A 901 -10.50 -6.13 23.47
C ILE A 901 -10.69 -4.98 24.46
N TYR A 902 -11.55 -4.01 24.15
CA TYR A 902 -11.71 -2.81 24.99
C TYR A 902 -12.95 -2.84 25.88
N GLY A 903 -13.88 -3.79 25.66
CA GLY A 903 -15.12 -3.88 26.43
C GLY A 903 -16.09 -2.74 26.13
N VAL A 904 -15.92 -2.03 25.01
CA VAL A 904 -16.71 -0.87 24.63
C VAL A 904 -17.89 -1.33 23.77
N PRO A 905 -19.15 -1.03 24.15
CA PRO A 905 -20.31 -1.37 23.33
C PRO A 905 -20.27 -0.67 21.99
N VAL A 906 -20.67 -1.36 20.93
CA VAL A 906 -20.71 -0.80 19.57
C VAL A 906 -22.13 -0.90 19.01
N VAL A 907 -22.69 0.24 18.64
CA VAL A 907 -24.01 0.37 18.03
C VAL A 907 -23.83 0.73 16.55
N PRO A 908 -24.23 -0.12 15.60
CA PRO A 908 -24.23 0.25 14.19
C PRO A 908 -25.28 1.34 13.91
N MET A 909 -25.01 2.24 12.96
CA MET A 909 -25.92 3.36 12.71
C MET A 909 -27.35 2.95 12.34
N ASP A 910 -27.56 1.79 11.70
CA ASP A 910 -28.91 1.32 11.32
C ASP A 910 -29.75 0.78 12.49
N PHE A 911 -29.17 0.70 13.70
CA PHE A 911 -29.85 0.37 14.96
C PHE A 911 -30.43 1.58 15.69
N ILE A 912 -30.19 2.82 15.22
CA ILE A 912 -30.78 4.04 15.79
C ILE A 912 -31.78 4.71 14.82
N PRO A 913 -32.83 5.37 15.31
CA PRO A 913 -33.92 5.89 14.47
C PRO A 913 -33.60 7.26 13.84
N PHE A 914 -32.49 7.35 13.10
CA PHE A 914 -31.95 8.62 12.57
C PHE A 914 -32.65 9.15 11.31
N ARG A 915 -33.43 8.34 10.58
CA ARG A 915 -33.86 8.64 9.20
C ARG A 915 -34.69 9.93 9.04
N ASN A 916 -35.27 10.42 10.13
CA ASN A 916 -36.08 11.64 10.15
C ASN A 916 -35.31 12.89 10.59
N GLU A 917 -34.01 12.79 10.91
CA GLU A 917 -33.21 13.97 11.24
C GLU A 917 -33.11 14.88 10.01
N ASP A 918 -33.46 16.15 10.18
CA ASP A 918 -33.25 17.17 9.16
C ASP A 918 -31.79 17.60 9.17
N ILE A 919 -31.13 17.52 8.01
CA ILE A 919 -29.74 17.94 7.83
C ILE A 919 -29.61 19.20 6.96
N SER A 920 -30.71 19.88 6.63
CA SER A 920 -30.73 21.03 5.74
C SER A 920 -29.77 22.15 6.16
N GLU A 921 -29.60 22.35 7.48
CA GLU A 921 -28.67 23.34 8.05
C GLU A 921 -27.18 23.00 7.79
N ILE A 922 -26.86 21.72 7.61
CA ILE A 922 -25.50 21.20 7.35
C ILE A 922 -25.29 21.06 5.84
N ASN A 923 -26.28 20.47 5.17
CA ASN A 923 -26.30 20.23 3.73
C ASN A 923 -27.74 19.96 3.24
N ASP A 924 -28.30 20.94 2.54
CA ASP A 924 -29.64 20.92 1.94
C ASP A 924 -29.78 19.99 0.71
N HIS A 925 -28.67 19.69 0.04
CA HIS A 925 -28.64 18.97 -1.23
C HIS A 925 -27.69 17.77 -1.24
N MET A 926 -27.68 16.98 -0.16
CA MET A 926 -26.76 15.85 -0.05
C MET A 926 -27.07 14.78 -1.11
N PHE A 927 -26.29 14.82 -2.20
CA PHE A 927 -26.53 14.02 -3.40
C PHE A 927 -26.53 12.50 -3.15
N TRP A 928 -25.68 12.05 -2.21
CA TRP A 928 -25.47 10.64 -1.89
C TRP A 928 -26.39 10.18 -0.76
N ASN A 929 -27.29 9.22 -1.02
CA ASN A 929 -28.23 8.72 0.01
C ASN A 929 -27.52 8.20 1.27
N TYR A 930 -26.48 7.38 1.12
CA TYR A 930 -25.71 6.91 2.28
C TYR A 930 -24.90 8.03 2.95
N GLY A 931 -24.54 9.09 2.23
CA GLY A 931 -23.93 10.28 2.84
C GLY A 931 -24.92 11.02 3.72
N LYS A 932 -26.15 11.20 3.23
CA LYS A 932 -27.25 11.73 4.02
C LYS A 932 -27.53 10.90 5.27
N LYS A 933 -27.64 9.56 5.13
CA LYS A 933 -27.85 8.66 6.27
C LYS A 933 -26.73 8.77 7.33
N ILE A 934 -25.48 8.89 6.89
CA ILE A 934 -24.33 9.08 7.78
C ILE A 934 -24.44 10.42 8.54
N LEU A 935 -24.77 11.52 7.85
CA LEU A 935 -24.95 12.83 8.50
C LEU A 935 -26.15 12.86 9.43
N GLN A 936 -27.26 12.23 9.06
CA GLN A 936 -28.44 12.09 9.91
C GLN A 936 -28.12 11.29 11.18
N ALA A 937 -27.39 10.18 11.05
CA ALA A 937 -26.95 9.40 12.22
C ALA A 937 -25.99 10.19 13.12
N ALA A 938 -25.08 10.98 12.53
CA ALA A 938 -24.19 11.88 13.28
C ALA A 938 -24.97 12.98 14.00
N LYS A 939 -25.98 13.59 13.36
CA LYS A 939 -26.84 14.58 14.02
C LYS A 939 -27.70 13.95 15.12
N TYR A 940 -28.21 12.74 14.89
CA TYR A 940 -28.98 11.99 15.88
C TYR A 940 -28.15 11.67 17.13
N SER A 941 -26.85 11.42 16.99
CA SER A 941 -25.99 11.06 18.13
C SER A 941 -25.94 12.14 19.21
N ARG A 942 -26.17 13.42 18.87
CA ARG A 942 -26.26 14.52 19.84
C ARG A 942 -27.36 14.34 20.88
N LYS A 943 -28.36 13.50 20.58
CA LYS A 943 -29.46 13.15 21.49
C LYS A 943 -29.14 11.94 22.38
N LEU A 944 -27.97 11.32 22.20
CA LEU A 944 -27.53 10.13 22.90
C LEU A 944 -26.44 10.50 23.91
N GLU A 945 -26.67 10.20 25.19
CA GLU A 945 -25.69 10.40 26.25
C GLU A 945 -24.50 9.44 26.10
N ASN A 946 -23.29 9.91 26.42
CA ASN A 946 -22.05 9.13 26.37
C ASN A 946 -21.81 8.40 25.02
N CYS A 947 -22.30 8.98 23.92
CA CYS A 947 -22.17 8.44 22.58
C CYS A 947 -20.98 9.05 21.86
N HIS A 948 -20.09 8.21 21.32
CA HIS A 948 -18.95 8.67 20.53
C HIS A 948 -18.96 8.05 19.13
N ILE A 949 -18.60 8.82 18.12
CA ILE A 949 -18.66 8.35 16.72
C ILE A 949 -17.31 7.79 16.26
N ILE A 950 -17.36 6.59 15.66
CA ILE A 950 -16.30 6.10 14.78
C ILE A 950 -16.88 5.99 13.37
N TYR A 951 -16.30 6.72 12.42
CA TYR A 951 -16.67 6.69 11.00
C TYR A 951 -15.68 5.85 10.19
N ILE A 952 -16.13 4.70 9.65
CA ILE A 952 -15.33 3.86 8.75
C ILE A 952 -15.61 4.19 7.27
N SER A 953 -14.54 4.49 6.54
CA SER A 953 -14.50 4.69 5.09
C SER A 953 -13.36 3.90 4.44
N ASN A 954 -13.25 3.97 3.11
CA ASN A 954 -12.23 3.30 2.31
C ASN A 954 -11.38 4.31 1.51
N PHE A 955 -10.12 3.98 1.26
CA PHE A 955 -9.25 4.74 0.37
C PHE A 955 -9.86 4.79 -1.04
N LYS A 956 -9.68 5.91 -1.74
CA LYS A 956 -10.33 6.23 -3.03
C LYS A 956 -11.87 6.27 -2.99
N CYS A 957 -12.51 6.35 -1.82
CA CYS A 957 -13.94 6.59 -1.76
C CYS A 957 -14.26 8.04 -2.16
N GLY A 958 -14.69 8.23 -3.41
CA GLY A 958 -15.08 9.54 -3.95
C GLY A 958 -16.19 10.20 -3.12
N PRO A 959 -17.36 9.57 -2.93
CA PRO A 959 -18.45 10.15 -2.14
C PRO A 959 -18.05 10.59 -0.72
N ASP A 960 -17.34 9.74 0.03
CA ASP A 960 -16.98 10.03 1.42
C ASP A 960 -15.95 11.16 1.54
N SER A 961 -15.17 11.42 0.48
CA SER A 961 -14.27 12.58 0.43
C SER A 961 -15.02 13.92 0.47
N TYR A 962 -16.27 13.95 -0.01
CA TYR A 962 -17.16 15.11 0.11
C TYR A 962 -17.87 15.15 1.47
N ILE A 963 -18.38 14.00 1.94
CA ILE A 963 -19.20 13.90 3.15
C ILE A 963 -18.40 14.27 4.41
N ARG A 964 -17.11 13.89 4.48
CA ARG A 964 -16.28 14.08 5.68
C ARG A 964 -16.22 15.53 6.16
N HIS A 965 -16.29 16.51 5.26
CA HIS A 965 -16.22 17.93 5.61
C HIS A 965 -17.41 18.42 6.44
N TYR A 966 -18.53 17.70 6.39
CA TYR A 966 -19.76 18.02 7.12
C TYR A 966 -19.92 17.22 8.42
N MET A 967 -19.03 16.26 8.69
CA MET A 967 -19.20 15.32 9.80
C MET A 967 -19.00 15.95 11.17
N GLU A 968 -18.02 16.85 11.32
CA GLU A 968 -17.77 17.53 12.60
C GLU A 968 -18.93 18.46 12.95
N GLU A 969 -19.41 19.22 11.95
CA GLU A 969 -20.62 20.02 12.08
C GLU A 969 -21.81 19.13 12.44
N ALA A 970 -22.07 18.04 11.71
CA ALA A 970 -23.19 17.13 11.99
C ALA A 970 -23.10 16.48 13.38
N ALA A 971 -21.94 15.99 13.79
CA ALA A 971 -21.74 15.36 15.10
C ALA A 971 -21.84 16.37 16.26
N GLY A 972 -21.41 17.61 16.06
CA GLY A 972 -21.33 18.63 17.12
C GLY A 972 -20.14 18.44 18.08
N GLU A 973 -19.32 17.41 17.87
CA GLU A 973 -18.17 17.06 18.70
C GLU A 973 -17.13 16.25 17.91
N PRO A 974 -15.86 16.19 18.39
CA PRO A 974 -14.81 15.44 17.71
C PRO A 974 -15.13 13.95 17.58
N TYR A 975 -14.93 13.39 16.38
CA TYR A 975 -15.17 11.98 16.04
C TYR A 975 -13.90 11.33 15.47
N LEU A 976 -13.82 10.00 15.51
CA LEU A 976 -12.71 9.27 14.89
C LEU A 976 -13.04 8.84 13.46
N PHE A 977 -12.26 9.31 12.48
CA PHE A 977 -12.38 8.88 11.09
C PHE A 977 -11.37 7.79 10.72
N LEU A 978 -11.81 6.58 10.41
CA LEU A 978 -10.96 5.47 9.99
C LEU A 978 -11.08 5.25 8.48
N GLN A 979 -9.97 5.43 7.76
CA GLN A 979 -9.88 5.14 6.34
C GLN A 979 -9.09 3.84 6.15
N LEU A 980 -9.75 2.83 5.59
CA LEU A 980 -9.21 1.49 5.36
C LEU A 980 -8.87 1.29 3.88
N ASP A 981 -8.07 0.28 3.57
CA ASP A 981 -7.66 -0.07 2.20
C ASP A 981 -7.43 -1.58 2.11
N SER A 982 -6.91 -2.10 0.99
CA SER A 982 -6.66 -3.55 0.80
C SER A 982 -5.60 -4.18 1.71
N HIS A 983 -5.12 -3.46 2.73
CA HIS A 983 -4.06 -3.92 3.63
C HIS A 983 -4.66 -4.72 4.78
N ALA A 984 -4.09 -5.90 5.05
CA ALA A 984 -4.59 -6.81 6.10
C ALA A 984 -3.98 -6.56 7.49
N ASN A 985 -3.15 -5.52 7.66
CA ASN A 985 -2.55 -5.16 8.94
C ASN A 985 -3.41 -4.11 9.65
N ASP A 986 -3.87 -4.43 10.86
CA ASP A 986 -4.73 -3.58 11.68
C ASP A 986 -3.94 -2.72 12.68
N ALA A 987 -2.63 -2.94 12.87
CA ALA A 987 -1.86 -2.33 13.97
C ALA A 987 -1.99 -0.79 14.02
N GLY A 988 -1.80 -0.11 12.88
CA GLY A 988 -1.96 1.34 12.81
C GLY A 988 -3.39 1.82 13.08
N VAL A 989 -4.40 1.04 12.66
CA VAL A 989 -5.82 1.34 12.94
C VAL A 989 -6.13 1.15 14.42
N MET A 990 -5.60 0.10 15.04
CA MET A 990 -5.78 -0.17 16.47
C MET A 990 -5.14 0.92 17.32
N THR A 991 -3.95 1.40 16.98
CA THR A 991 -3.31 2.54 17.67
C THR A 991 -4.20 3.79 17.61
N ARG A 992 -4.87 4.05 16.47
CA ARG A 992 -5.82 5.18 16.33
C ARG A 992 -7.06 5.01 17.20
N ILE A 993 -7.59 3.81 17.28
CA ILE A 993 -8.72 3.49 18.16
C ILE A 993 -8.29 3.67 19.62
N GLU A 994 -7.15 3.08 20.04
CA GLU A 994 -6.64 3.19 21.40
C GLU A 994 -6.43 4.65 21.81
N ALA A 995 -5.66 5.42 21.02
CA ALA A 995 -5.40 6.82 21.31
C ALA A 995 -6.70 7.64 21.42
N TYR A 996 -7.69 7.37 20.56
CA TYR A 996 -8.99 8.02 20.62
C TYR A 996 -9.76 7.66 21.90
N LEU A 997 -9.88 6.36 22.19
CA LEU A 997 -10.61 5.87 23.37
C LEU A 997 -9.98 6.37 24.67
N GLU A 998 -8.65 6.37 24.78
CA GLU A 998 -7.93 6.89 25.95
C GLU A 998 -8.09 8.41 26.07
N SER A 999 -8.01 9.15 24.97
CA SER A 999 -8.16 10.61 24.98
C SER A 999 -9.55 11.09 25.40
N LYS A 1000 -10.58 10.25 25.17
CA LYS A 1000 -11.97 10.47 25.56
C LYS A 1000 -12.31 9.84 26.91
N GLU A 1001 -11.32 9.28 27.61
CA GLU A 1001 -11.50 8.60 28.90
C GLU A 1001 -12.52 7.44 28.86
N ILE A 1002 -12.66 6.79 27.70
CA ILE A 1002 -13.56 5.65 27.50
C ILE A 1002 -12.94 4.36 28.10
N ILE A 1003 -11.60 4.26 28.09
CA ILE A 1003 -10.83 3.09 28.56
C ILE A 1003 -9.70 3.43 29.54
#